data_AF-A0A2B8AMI5-F1
#
_entry.id   AF-A0A2B8AMI5-F1
#
_cell.length_a   1.000
_cell.length_b   1.000
_cell.length_c   1.000
_cell.angle_alpha   90.00
_cell.angle_beta   90.00
_cell.angle_gamma   90.00
#
_symmetry.space_group_name_H-M   'P 1'
#
loop_
_entity.id
_entity.type
_entity.pdbx_description
1 polymer ?
#
loop_
_entity_poly.entity_id
_entity_poly.type
_entity_poly.pdbx_seq_one_letter_code
_entity_poly.pdbx_strand_id
1 'polypeptide(L)'
;MSGVGSDVACRGDGRRGKVRKARLGGVDAVEVSDDGRTLTVTFLGKAPHGLCPENIRIDGGRRVTGIEALEVEVEREEDPELDDKLYVTVDRRGDTSRYRLSVVESDPYGRPGTEPYRGFDQRYHSADFLFLPDCPSPFDCGDTDGGADDCPDTFKAAPVIDYTARDYETLRRLVLDRLALTTPEWRERNAADLGTTLVELLAYTADQISYQQDAVATEAYLDTARRRVSVRRHVRLIDYSMHDGCSARAFVTLDVDRPLTLHAGEYRFAAVDVRKYGPKDRPGVGTVIDNGDLEVLEERGSVEVFEPVADRPLRLLPAHNTIRFWTWGEEQCALPRGATSATLRDAWADEKCERRELELHPGDLLVFEEVLGARSGTPGDADPARRQAVRLTSVTPAVDRLCDQPVLEVTWAREDALAFPLYLSVLGGPGCEPVADVSVARGNTALVDHGRSLSFCGGLPERVTVPPVPAVLAPCGPADFGCGDREGGNATAKLVNDRLEQTRCGRLLTAEHIRELFRVVGEEATVRAGLALELAGQRQERVVPGTAYAQAEALQTLLAQSVYPGIRPRFRPVLHRSPVAQTVPFPESRHIAAGQAGRLADIPERVRERLVELWRSARDCDGLTDAEVQELTVLFGLRVLERLELRRHPVRALRELLHRQDELLHAKRRRLEVLTARSRAGTVLDGRIAWEIAHSWGPAYAAGLHPDEPVLWGPASAVVPDPRKALPAVTLTDADGGGQWEPRRDLLDSGGRDRHFTGELEDDGRLALRFGDGRHGARPEPGSALEIRYRLGGGTAGNVGAGAINHLVLCRDETAVDSAEPMPVAGVRNPLPAVGGTEPEPVEQVRRLAPLDLRRVRLRAVTADDYAELASGLPGVQRAAAEIRWTGSVQEAHVAVDADCSGDPSPALLDSVAQGLDGYRRIGHDLVVMPARHVPLDIALEVCAEPGHQHGQILAELYRVFGRRRLPGGRLGFFHPDALTFGTPVRLSRLVAAAAAVRGVRSVSVTRLRRMFDDDPDDRTALEDGVLRIGPLEIARCDNDPERPDNGRLSLHLGGGQ
;
A
#
# COMPACT_ATOMS: atom_id res chain seq x y z
N MET A 1 -11.28 6.96 -30.77
CA MET A 1 -11.21 5.62 -31.37
C MET A 1 -10.49 4.70 -30.40
N SER A 2 -11.15 3.58 -30.14
CA SER A 2 -10.67 2.34 -29.54
C SER A 2 -9.42 1.78 -30.24
N GLY A 3 -8.59 1.07 -29.48
CA GLY A 3 -7.52 0.22 -30.03
C GLY A 3 -6.60 -0.32 -28.94
N VAL A 4 -7.04 -1.39 -28.29
CA VAL A 4 -6.18 -2.33 -27.55
C VAL A 4 -5.06 -2.78 -28.50
N GLY A 5 -3.80 -2.73 -28.04
CA GLY A 5 -2.65 -3.13 -28.84
C GLY A 5 -1.40 -3.25 -27.97
N SER A 6 -1.17 -4.47 -27.48
CA SER A 6 0.16 -5.01 -27.25
C SER A 6 1.08 -4.65 -28.42
N ASP A 7 2.30 -4.18 -28.18
CA ASP A 7 3.31 -4.34 -29.21
C ASP A 7 4.70 -4.60 -28.64
N VAL A 8 5.22 -5.66 -29.22
CA VAL A 8 6.46 -6.37 -29.00
C VAL A 8 7.55 -5.72 -29.88
N ALA A 9 8.75 -5.42 -29.37
CA ALA A 9 9.76 -4.66 -30.13
C ALA A 9 11.06 -5.42 -30.52
N CYS A 10 11.30 -5.64 -31.83
CA CYS A 10 12.36 -6.46 -32.48
C CYS A 10 13.41 -5.71 -33.35
N ARG A 11 14.77 -5.77 -33.19
CA ARG A 11 15.81 -5.16 -34.12
C ARG A 11 17.31 -5.69 -34.16
N GLY A 12 17.88 -5.95 -35.35
CA GLY A 12 19.34 -6.21 -35.63
C GLY A 12 20.07 -5.21 -36.59
N ASP A 13 21.43 -5.19 -36.66
CA ASP A 13 22.28 -4.16 -37.32
C ASP A 13 23.24 -4.70 -38.42
N GLY A 14 22.91 -4.48 -39.71
CA GLY A 14 23.71 -4.87 -40.89
C GLY A 14 23.43 -3.99 -42.12
N ARG A 15 23.02 -2.74 -41.88
CA ARG A 15 22.20 -1.97 -42.83
C ARG A 15 22.98 -0.96 -43.70
N ARG A 16 24.04 -0.31 -43.18
CA ARG A 16 24.81 0.73 -43.93
C ARG A 16 25.44 0.24 -45.24
N GLY A 17 26.07 -0.95 -45.24
CA GLY A 17 26.70 -1.52 -46.44
C GLY A 17 25.69 -2.05 -47.48
N LYS A 18 24.49 -2.46 -47.05
CA LYS A 18 23.41 -2.91 -47.96
C LYS A 18 22.65 -1.73 -48.59
N VAL A 19 22.53 -0.59 -47.90
CA VAL A 19 21.88 0.65 -48.37
C VAL A 19 22.57 1.23 -49.62
N ARG A 20 23.91 1.29 -49.61
CA ARG A 20 24.69 1.75 -50.79
C ARG A 20 24.58 0.80 -52.01
N LYS A 21 24.50 -0.52 -51.79
CA LYS A 21 24.34 -1.51 -52.87
C LYS A 21 22.90 -1.59 -53.42
N ALA A 22 21.90 -1.15 -52.63
CA ALA A 22 20.48 -1.14 -52.98
C ALA A 22 19.96 0.20 -53.54
N ARG A 23 20.83 1.21 -53.74
CA ARG A 23 20.48 2.58 -54.16
C ARG A 23 19.44 3.26 -53.26
N LEU A 24 19.51 3.06 -51.94
CA LEU A 24 18.71 3.78 -50.94
C LEU A 24 19.54 4.94 -50.34
N GLY A 25 18.92 6.11 -50.14
CA GLY A 25 19.57 7.32 -49.62
C GLY A 25 19.61 7.41 -48.09
N GLY A 26 20.48 8.27 -47.55
CA GLY A 26 20.56 8.57 -46.11
C GLY A 26 21.26 9.91 -45.86
N VAL A 27 21.02 10.54 -44.70
CA VAL A 27 21.66 11.79 -44.28
C VAL A 27 23.01 11.48 -43.64
N ASP A 28 24.12 12.03 -44.17
CA ASP A 28 25.49 11.75 -43.70
C ASP A 28 25.96 12.75 -42.65
N ALA A 29 25.86 14.05 -42.94
CA ALA A 29 26.28 15.14 -42.07
C ALA A 29 25.47 16.42 -42.29
N VAL A 30 25.36 17.26 -41.24
CA VAL A 30 24.66 18.56 -41.26
C VAL A 30 25.58 19.62 -40.65
N GLU A 31 25.91 20.65 -41.44
CA GLU A 31 26.76 21.77 -41.06
C GLU A 31 25.95 23.08 -41.01
N VAL A 32 26.23 23.95 -40.04
CA VAL A 32 25.53 25.23 -39.86
C VAL A 32 26.38 26.36 -40.43
N SER A 33 25.80 27.17 -41.31
CA SER A 33 26.43 28.39 -41.83
C SER A 33 26.60 29.47 -40.75
N ASP A 34 27.55 30.40 -40.93
CA ASP A 34 27.87 31.49 -39.98
C ASP A 34 26.67 32.43 -39.72
N ASP A 35 25.71 32.45 -40.64
CA ASP A 35 24.43 33.15 -40.52
C ASP A 35 23.43 32.46 -39.56
N GLY A 36 23.77 31.27 -39.07
CA GLY A 36 23.02 30.43 -38.13
C GLY A 36 21.59 30.09 -38.56
N ARG A 37 21.23 30.35 -39.82
CA ARG A 37 19.87 30.10 -40.36
C ARG A 37 19.88 29.24 -41.61
N THR A 38 21.04 28.96 -42.19
CA THR A 38 21.14 28.01 -43.30
C THR A 38 21.93 26.78 -42.87
N LEU A 39 21.33 25.61 -43.08
CA LEU A 39 21.92 24.30 -42.78
C LEU A 39 22.30 23.61 -44.10
N THR A 40 23.55 23.17 -44.20
CA THR A 40 24.03 22.39 -45.35
C THR A 40 24.00 20.92 -44.97
N VAL A 41 23.13 20.15 -45.63
CA VAL A 41 22.92 18.72 -45.41
C VAL A 41 23.58 17.94 -46.55
N THR A 42 24.45 17.01 -46.22
CA THR A 42 25.15 16.14 -47.19
C THR A 42 24.56 14.74 -47.15
N PHE A 43 24.26 14.15 -48.30
CA PHE A 43 23.61 12.84 -48.39
C PHE A 43 24.59 11.70 -48.71
N LEU A 44 24.27 10.48 -48.26
CA LEU A 44 24.85 9.22 -48.70
C LEU A 44 24.21 8.83 -50.05
N GLY A 45 24.87 9.18 -51.17
CA GLY A 45 24.38 8.97 -52.54
C GLY A 45 23.63 10.18 -53.13
N LYS A 46 22.98 10.00 -54.29
CA LYS A 46 22.28 11.09 -55.02
C LYS A 46 20.94 11.47 -54.36
N ALA A 47 20.60 12.76 -54.35
CA ALA A 47 19.41 13.29 -53.71
C ALA A 47 18.12 12.93 -54.49
N PRO A 48 17.04 12.47 -53.83
CA PRO A 48 15.79 12.10 -54.48
C PRO A 48 15.11 13.33 -55.12
N HIS A 49 14.28 13.10 -56.14
CA HIS A 49 13.59 14.17 -56.86
C HIS A 49 12.30 14.55 -56.14
N GLY A 50 12.07 15.84 -55.89
CA GLY A 50 10.83 16.35 -55.28
C GLY A 50 10.84 16.45 -53.75
N LEU A 51 12.00 16.73 -53.14
CA LEU A 51 12.08 17.11 -51.73
C LEU A 51 11.55 18.53 -51.55
N CYS A 52 10.56 18.70 -50.69
CA CYS A 52 10.00 19.99 -50.30
C CYS A 52 10.31 20.28 -48.82
N PRO A 53 10.12 21.53 -48.34
CA PRO A 53 10.34 21.88 -46.93
C PRO A 53 9.50 21.04 -45.96
N GLU A 54 8.31 20.60 -46.41
CA GLU A 54 7.45 19.69 -45.64
C GLU A 54 8.06 18.29 -45.44
N ASN A 55 9.19 17.96 -46.06
CA ASN A 55 9.92 16.72 -45.90
C ASN A 55 11.10 16.82 -44.92
N ILE A 56 11.36 17.98 -44.32
CA ILE A 56 12.48 18.19 -43.38
C ILE A 56 11.97 18.57 -42.01
N ARG A 57 12.41 17.83 -41.01
CA ARG A 57 11.98 17.95 -39.61
C ARG A 57 13.19 18.14 -38.70
N ILE A 58 13.23 19.22 -37.93
CA ILE A 58 14.35 19.52 -37.03
C ILE A 58 13.85 19.52 -35.57
N ASP A 59 14.22 18.48 -34.83
CA ASP A 59 13.83 18.26 -33.44
C ASP A 59 15.02 18.50 -32.50
N GLY A 60 14.82 19.19 -31.38
CA GLY A 60 15.87 19.47 -30.40
C GLY A 60 15.82 20.91 -29.89
N GLY A 61 16.79 21.30 -29.06
CA GLY A 61 16.78 22.56 -28.32
C GLY A 61 16.14 22.45 -26.92
N ARG A 62 16.62 23.23 -25.94
CA ARG A 62 15.98 23.32 -24.60
C ARG A 62 15.22 24.62 -24.42
N ARG A 63 15.71 25.70 -25.01
CA ARG A 63 15.10 27.03 -24.99
C ARG A 63 14.47 27.38 -26.33
N VAL A 64 15.09 26.94 -27.43
CA VAL A 64 14.59 27.15 -28.79
C VAL A 64 14.25 25.79 -29.40
N THR A 65 13.00 25.35 -29.32
CA THR A 65 12.51 24.11 -29.93
C THR A 65 11.58 24.40 -31.09
N GLY A 66 11.41 23.44 -32.01
CA GLY A 66 10.50 23.54 -33.16
C GLY A 66 11.04 24.45 -34.25
N ILE A 67 12.24 24.16 -34.74
CA ILE A 67 12.83 24.84 -35.89
C ILE A 67 12.22 24.23 -37.16
N GLU A 68 11.65 25.06 -38.02
CA GLU A 68 10.99 24.63 -39.26
C GLU A 68 11.85 24.97 -40.48
N ALA A 69 11.92 24.06 -41.45
CA ALA A 69 12.53 24.31 -42.74
C ALA A 69 11.56 25.14 -43.59
N LEU A 70 11.99 26.33 -44.02
CA LEU A 70 11.18 27.24 -44.85
C LEU A 70 11.41 27.01 -46.34
N GLU A 71 12.65 26.72 -46.71
CA GLU A 71 13.06 26.58 -48.10
C GLU A 71 14.14 25.51 -48.21
N VAL A 72 14.09 24.72 -49.28
CA VAL A 72 14.98 23.60 -49.54
C VAL A 72 15.45 23.68 -50.98
N GLU A 73 16.75 23.91 -51.17
CA GLU A 73 17.39 23.95 -52.48
C GLU A 73 18.37 22.78 -52.62
N VAL A 74 18.25 22.01 -53.70
CA VAL A 74 19.11 20.86 -53.98
C VAL A 74 20.13 21.28 -55.04
N GLU A 75 21.41 21.30 -54.69
CA GLU A 75 22.52 21.48 -55.63
C GLU A 75 23.04 20.09 -56.04
N ARG A 76 22.92 19.77 -57.32
CA ARG A 76 23.24 18.45 -57.87
C ARG A 76 24.49 18.52 -58.71
N GLU A 77 25.45 17.63 -58.41
CA GLU A 77 26.70 17.58 -59.17
C GLU A 77 26.68 16.54 -60.29
N GLU A 78 27.19 16.95 -61.45
CA GLU A 78 27.22 16.16 -62.68
C GLU A 78 28.23 14.97 -62.60
N ASP A 79 29.17 14.99 -61.65
CA ASP A 79 30.12 13.90 -61.41
C ASP A 79 29.48 12.77 -60.55
N PRO A 80 29.45 11.50 -61.03
CA PRO A 80 28.82 10.39 -60.33
C PRO A 80 29.57 9.89 -59.08
N GLU A 81 30.81 10.30 -58.82
CA GLU A 81 31.58 9.94 -57.63
C GLU A 81 31.47 10.95 -56.46
N LEU A 82 30.80 12.10 -56.67
CA LEU A 82 30.59 13.14 -55.66
C LEU A 82 29.12 13.20 -55.21
N ASP A 83 28.92 13.37 -53.90
CA ASP A 83 27.60 13.37 -53.24
C ASP A 83 26.85 14.70 -53.45
N ASP A 84 25.52 14.63 -53.59
CA ASP A 84 24.66 15.81 -53.78
C ASP A 84 24.48 16.58 -52.45
N LYS A 85 24.35 17.91 -52.53
CA LYS A 85 24.19 18.79 -51.36
C LYS A 85 22.81 19.40 -51.30
N LEU A 86 22.30 19.56 -50.08
CA LEU A 86 21.01 20.16 -49.80
C LEU A 86 21.18 21.35 -48.87
N TYR A 87 20.73 22.52 -49.30
CA TYR A 87 20.68 23.71 -48.47
C TYR A 87 19.28 23.89 -47.93
N VAL A 88 19.18 23.94 -46.60
CA VAL A 88 17.93 24.05 -45.86
C VAL A 88 17.94 25.36 -45.10
N THR A 89 17.10 26.29 -45.51
CA THR A 89 16.93 27.57 -44.83
C THR A 89 15.89 27.40 -43.74
N VAL A 90 16.31 27.58 -42.49
CA VAL A 90 15.47 27.40 -41.31
C VAL A 90 14.93 28.71 -40.78
N ASP A 91 13.75 28.65 -40.18
CA ASP A 91 13.00 29.83 -39.76
C ASP A 91 13.68 30.63 -38.63
N ARG A 92 14.54 29.99 -37.82
CA ARG A 92 15.25 30.64 -36.71
C ARG A 92 16.56 29.94 -36.32
N ARG A 93 17.51 30.74 -35.80
CA ARG A 93 18.76 30.27 -35.15
C ARG A 93 18.42 29.43 -33.92
N GLY A 94 19.02 28.25 -33.78
CA GLY A 94 18.92 27.44 -32.56
C GLY A 94 19.76 27.98 -31.40
N ASP A 95 19.58 27.37 -30.23
CA ASP A 95 20.37 27.64 -29.03
C ASP A 95 21.65 26.77 -28.95
N THR A 96 22.37 26.81 -27.83
CA THR A 96 23.61 26.01 -27.64
C THR A 96 23.34 24.52 -27.33
N SER A 97 22.08 24.07 -27.40
CA SER A 97 21.71 22.68 -27.18
C SER A 97 21.83 21.87 -28.46
N ARG A 98 21.91 20.54 -28.35
CA ARG A 98 21.94 19.65 -29.51
C ARG A 98 20.59 19.64 -30.25
N TYR A 99 20.64 19.74 -31.58
CA TYR A 99 19.51 19.61 -32.50
C TYR A 99 19.69 18.38 -33.41
N ARG A 100 18.59 17.81 -33.92
CA ARG A 100 18.53 16.66 -34.83
C ARG A 100 17.71 17.01 -36.05
N LEU A 101 18.27 16.89 -37.25
CA LEU A 101 17.58 17.08 -38.52
C LEU A 101 17.22 15.72 -39.14
N SER A 102 15.97 15.53 -39.57
CA SER A 102 15.40 14.30 -40.12
C SER A 102 14.67 14.53 -41.44
N VAL A 103 14.76 13.60 -42.40
CA VAL A 103 14.09 13.67 -43.72
C VAL A 103 12.95 12.64 -43.78
N VAL A 104 11.71 13.10 -43.98
CA VAL A 104 10.47 12.34 -43.75
C VAL A 104 9.45 12.49 -44.89
N GLU A 105 8.58 11.48 -45.11
CA GLU A 105 7.41 11.63 -45.98
C GLU A 105 6.40 12.60 -45.37
N SER A 106 5.69 13.31 -46.22
CA SER A 106 4.57 14.14 -45.82
C SER A 106 3.38 13.26 -45.44
N ASP A 107 2.77 13.51 -44.28
CA ASP A 107 1.55 12.83 -43.86
C ASP A 107 0.35 13.18 -44.79
N PRO A 108 -0.83 12.52 -44.66
CA PRO A 108 -2.01 12.80 -45.50
C PRO A 108 -2.53 14.25 -45.43
N TYR A 109 -1.96 15.08 -44.54
CA TYR A 109 -2.32 16.47 -44.32
C TYR A 109 -1.19 17.45 -44.68
N GLY A 110 -0.14 16.97 -45.40
CA GLY A 110 0.93 17.81 -45.94
C GLY A 110 1.90 18.34 -44.89
N ARG A 111 2.06 17.66 -43.73
CA ARG A 111 3.04 18.02 -42.69
C ARG A 111 4.20 17.04 -42.70
N PRO A 112 5.40 17.42 -42.18
CA PRO A 112 6.49 16.47 -42.01
C PRO A 112 6.03 15.33 -41.12
N GLY A 113 5.82 14.17 -41.76
CA GLY A 113 5.34 12.98 -41.09
C GLY A 113 6.41 12.39 -40.18
N THR A 114 6.11 11.22 -39.63
CA THR A 114 7.03 10.48 -38.77
C THR A 114 7.69 9.31 -39.49
N GLU A 115 7.33 9.05 -40.74
CA GLU A 115 7.90 7.99 -41.57
C GLU A 115 9.01 8.54 -42.50
N PRO A 116 10.14 7.84 -42.64
CA PRO A 116 11.25 8.28 -43.49
C PRO A 116 10.87 8.31 -44.98
N TYR A 117 11.37 9.30 -45.71
CA TYR A 117 11.02 9.55 -47.12
C TYR A 117 11.21 8.31 -48.02
N ARG A 118 10.31 8.02 -48.98
CA ARG A 118 10.42 6.85 -49.88
C ARG A 118 11.80 6.78 -50.55
N GLY A 119 12.49 5.65 -50.36
CA GLY A 119 13.84 5.44 -50.87
C GLY A 119 14.96 5.84 -49.88
N PHE A 120 14.63 6.37 -48.70
CA PHE A 120 15.58 6.56 -47.60
C PHE A 120 15.58 5.37 -46.65
N ASP A 121 16.75 5.05 -46.10
CA ASP A 121 16.87 3.99 -45.12
C ASP A 121 16.26 4.38 -43.76
N GLN A 122 15.41 3.52 -43.19
CA GLN A 122 14.70 3.78 -41.93
C GLN A 122 15.61 4.17 -40.74
N ARG A 123 16.90 3.82 -40.78
CA ARG A 123 17.86 4.10 -39.69
C ARG A 123 18.79 5.30 -39.96
N TYR A 124 18.90 5.77 -41.21
CA TYR A 124 19.83 6.83 -41.64
C TYR A 124 19.13 8.06 -42.20
N HIS A 125 17.89 8.32 -41.78
CA HIS A 125 17.12 9.47 -42.21
C HIS A 125 17.34 10.73 -41.35
N SER A 126 18.18 10.69 -40.30
CA SER A 126 18.43 11.84 -39.40
C SER A 126 19.86 11.96 -38.87
N ALA A 127 20.31 13.19 -38.61
CA ALA A 127 21.65 13.53 -38.10
C ALA A 127 21.62 14.69 -37.08
N ASP A 128 22.50 14.66 -36.07
CA ASP A 128 22.57 15.63 -34.96
C ASP A 128 23.60 16.74 -35.22
N PHE A 129 23.29 18.00 -34.91
CA PHE A 129 24.19 19.15 -35.08
C PHE A 129 24.01 20.24 -33.97
N LEU A 130 24.93 21.20 -33.92
CA LEU A 130 25.04 22.26 -32.90
C LEU A 130 25.37 23.61 -33.58
N PHE A 131 24.84 24.73 -33.07
CA PHE A 131 25.03 26.08 -33.65
C PHE A 131 26.37 26.80 -33.27
N LEU A 132 27.27 26.15 -32.51
CA LEU A 132 28.70 26.50 -32.21
C LEU A 132 29.02 27.81 -31.39
N PRO A 133 30.24 27.94 -30.77
CA PRO A 133 30.45 28.40 -29.38
C PRO A 133 31.70 29.33 -29.14
N ASP A 134 31.57 30.46 -28.44
CA ASP A 134 32.76 31.19 -27.92
C ASP A 134 32.51 31.95 -26.58
N CYS A 135 33.49 31.83 -25.68
CA CYS A 135 33.61 32.25 -24.25
C CYS A 135 33.69 33.81 -24.02
N PRO A 136 33.93 34.40 -22.81
CA PRO A 136 34.18 33.88 -21.43
C PRO A 136 33.41 34.58 -20.27
N SER A 137 33.47 34.04 -19.05
CA SER A 137 32.97 34.66 -17.81
C SER A 137 34.04 35.44 -17.04
N PRO A 138 33.68 36.54 -16.34
CA PRO A 138 34.51 37.11 -15.28
C PRO A 138 33.77 37.44 -13.94
N PHE A 139 34.31 36.88 -12.84
CA PHE A 139 34.31 37.33 -11.41
C PHE A 139 33.01 37.33 -10.58
N ASP A 140 33.06 37.39 -9.23
CA ASP A 140 33.78 36.74 -8.11
C ASP A 140 33.26 37.42 -6.82
N CYS A 141 33.55 36.83 -5.65
CA CYS A 141 33.07 37.10 -4.29
C CYS A 141 33.22 38.53 -3.69
N GLY A 142 32.54 38.77 -2.56
CA GLY A 142 32.87 39.82 -1.59
C GLY A 142 32.07 39.75 -0.27
N ASP A 143 32.76 39.42 0.83
CA ASP A 143 32.35 39.50 2.25
C ASP A 143 32.12 40.94 2.75
N THR A 144 31.45 41.11 3.91
CA THR A 144 32.00 41.88 5.05
C THR A 144 31.16 41.79 6.35
N ASP A 145 31.90 41.86 7.47
CA ASP A 145 31.61 41.60 8.89
C ASP A 145 30.93 42.72 9.73
N GLY A 146 30.49 42.30 10.94
CA GLY A 146 30.55 43.07 12.22
C GLY A 146 29.18 43.49 12.80
N GLY A 147 28.82 43.37 14.09
CA GLY A 147 29.49 43.03 15.36
C GLY A 147 28.49 43.29 16.52
N ALA A 148 28.76 42.73 17.71
CA ALA A 148 27.91 42.60 18.91
C ALA A 148 27.54 43.91 19.67
N ASP A 149 26.49 43.89 20.51
CA ASP A 149 26.61 44.13 21.98
C ASP A 149 25.35 43.83 22.83
N ASP A 150 25.63 43.49 24.10
CA ASP A 150 24.80 43.05 25.23
C ASP A 150 23.67 44.00 25.72
N CYS A 151 22.62 43.45 26.35
CA CYS A 151 21.99 44.04 27.55
C CYS A 151 21.32 42.97 28.47
N PRO A 152 21.42 43.09 29.82
CA PRO A 152 21.18 41.99 30.75
C PRO A 152 19.77 41.96 31.38
N ASP A 153 19.27 40.74 31.59
CA ASP A 153 18.08 40.42 32.40
C ASP A 153 18.38 40.51 33.91
N THR A 154 17.52 41.20 34.66
CA THR A 154 17.48 41.11 36.14
C THR A 154 16.04 40.96 36.62
N PHE A 155 15.64 39.72 36.93
CA PHE A 155 14.51 39.43 37.81
C PHE A 155 15.04 38.95 39.18
N LYS A 156 14.55 39.56 40.26
CA LYS A 156 14.86 39.18 41.65
C LYS A 156 14.16 37.86 42.01
N ALA A 157 14.91 36.92 42.56
CA ALA A 157 14.40 35.67 43.11
C ALA A 157 13.70 35.89 44.47
N ALA A 158 12.50 35.31 44.61
CA ALA A 158 11.82 35.10 45.89
C ALA A 158 12.47 33.90 46.65
N PRO A 159 12.31 33.79 47.98
CA PRO A 159 12.89 32.70 48.75
C PRO A 159 12.27 31.35 48.35
N VAL A 160 13.14 30.41 47.95
CA VAL A 160 12.79 29.03 47.62
C VAL A 160 12.55 28.26 48.91
N ILE A 161 11.31 27.85 49.14
CA ILE A 161 11.05 26.65 49.92
C ILE A 161 11.26 25.50 48.95
N ASP A 162 12.30 24.69 49.17
CA ASP A 162 12.63 23.58 48.28
C ASP A 162 11.68 22.41 48.52
N TYR A 163 10.54 22.44 47.82
CA TYR A 163 9.58 21.33 47.79
C TYR A 163 10.06 20.15 46.90
N THR A 164 11.26 20.26 46.31
CA THR A 164 11.84 19.29 45.36
C THR A 164 12.95 18.43 45.96
N ALA A 165 13.63 18.87 47.02
CA ALA A 165 14.61 18.09 47.76
C ALA A 165 13.93 17.05 48.67
N ARG A 166 13.74 15.83 48.13
CA ARG A 166 13.13 14.68 48.84
C ARG A 166 14.14 13.56 49.10
N ASP A 167 15.39 13.93 49.33
CA ASP A 167 16.42 12.96 49.72
C ASP A 167 16.31 12.57 51.20
N TYR A 168 16.96 11.46 51.55
CA TYR A 168 16.97 10.93 52.91
C TYR A 168 17.36 11.98 53.98
N GLU A 169 18.40 12.78 53.74
CA GLU A 169 18.89 13.75 54.72
C GLU A 169 17.89 14.88 54.96
N THR A 170 17.25 15.37 53.89
CA THR A 170 16.26 16.45 53.95
C THR A 170 14.98 15.97 54.61
N LEU A 171 14.51 14.76 54.27
CA LEU A 171 13.32 14.15 54.89
C LEU A 171 13.55 13.85 56.37
N ARG A 172 14.72 13.30 56.74
CA ARG A 172 15.11 13.06 58.13
C ARG A 172 15.14 14.36 58.92
N ARG A 173 15.74 15.41 58.37
CA ARG A 173 15.79 16.74 59.00
C ARG A 173 14.39 17.32 59.19
N LEU A 174 13.51 17.24 58.18
CA LEU A 174 12.15 17.75 58.24
C LEU A 174 11.30 17.06 59.33
N VAL A 175 11.42 15.73 59.45
CA VAL A 175 10.71 14.97 60.49
C VAL A 175 11.23 15.34 61.88
N LEU A 176 12.55 15.48 62.05
CA LEU A 176 13.15 15.91 63.32
C LEU A 176 12.74 17.35 63.70
N ASP A 177 12.72 18.27 62.73
CA ASP A 177 12.29 19.66 62.94
C ASP A 177 10.80 19.73 63.30
N ARG A 178 9.97 18.87 62.71
CA ARG A 178 8.55 18.76 63.08
C ARG A 178 8.37 18.20 64.49
N LEU A 179 9.10 17.14 64.86
CA LEU A 179 9.05 16.53 66.19
C LEU A 179 9.51 17.51 67.28
N ALA A 180 10.47 18.39 66.98
CA ALA A 180 10.88 19.46 67.88
C ALA A 180 9.73 20.44 68.20
N LEU A 181 8.75 20.60 67.30
CA LEU A 181 7.59 21.47 67.47
C LEU A 181 6.38 20.76 68.09
N THR A 182 6.13 19.49 67.73
CA THR A 182 4.96 18.73 68.20
C THR A 182 5.21 17.99 69.51
N THR A 183 6.47 17.70 69.82
CA THR A 183 6.88 16.87 70.96
C THR A 183 8.16 17.45 71.61
N PRO A 184 8.12 18.70 72.11
CA PRO A 184 9.30 19.44 72.59
C PRO A 184 9.99 18.82 73.82
N GLU A 185 9.35 17.85 74.47
CA GLU A 185 9.90 17.10 75.61
C GLU A 185 10.90 16.01 75.17
N TRP A 186 10.80 15.53 73.93
CA TRP A 186 11.74 14.56 73.37
C TRP A 186 12.99 15.28 72.85
N ARG A 187 14.10 15.17 73.60
CA ARG A 187 15.39 15.86 73.32
C ARG A 187 16.52 14.92 72.89
N GLU A 188 16.27 13.62 72.86
CA GLU A 188 17.30 12.61 72.59
C GLU A 188 17.69 12.61 71.10
N ARG A 189 18.99 12.53 70.82
CA ARG A 189 19.54 12.56 69.44
C ARG A 189 20.56 11.46 69.18
N ASN A 190 20.72 10.53 70.12
CA ASN A 190 21.60 9.39 69.96
C ASN A 190 21.06 8.43 68.89
N ALA A 191 21.94 7.90 68.04
CA ALA A 191 21.59 6.91 67.02
C ALA A 191 20.99 5.62 67.61
N ALA A 192 21.28 5.31 68.88
CA ALA A 192 20.71 4.16 69.57
C ALA A 192 19.29 4.39 70.12
N ASP A 193 18.75 5.61 70.01
CA ASP A 193 17.39 5.91 70.45
C ASP A 193 16.34 5.34 69.47
N LEU A 194 15.29 4.76 70.03
CA LEU A 194 14.22 4.14 69.25
C LEU A 194 13.47 5.17 68.40
N GLY A 195 13.26 6.38 68.91
CA GLY A 195 12.64 7.47 68.18
C GLY A 195 13.49 7.91 66.98
N THR A 196 14.80 8.03 67.19
CA THR A 196 15.75 8.34 66.10
C THR A 196 15.75 7.23 65.03
N THR A 197 15.78 5.96 65.45
CA THR A 197 15.72 4.80 64.53
C THR A 197 14.44 4.80 63.69
N LEU A 198 13.29 5.09 64.29
CA LEU A 198 12.00 5.16 63.59
C LEU A 198 11.96 6.31 62.58
N VAL A 199 12.53 7.48 62.94
CA VAL A 199 12.64 8.62 62.03
C VAL A 199 13.52 8.28 60.82
N GLU A 200 14.63 7.58 61.05
CA GLU A 200 15.53 7.14 59.98
C GLU A 200 14.89 6.10 59.06
N LEU A 201 14.15 5.12 59.60
CA LEU A 201 13.38 4.16 58.81
C LEU A 201 12.29 4.83 57.97
N LEU A 202 11.58 5.81 58.54
CA LEU A 202 10.55 6.56 57.84
C LEU A 202 11.16 7.42 56.73
N ALA A 203 12.27 8.11 57.00
CA ALA A 203 12.98 8.91 56.01
C ALA A 203 13.50 8.05 54.86
N TYR A 204 14.07 6.87 55.16
CA TYR A 204 14.51 5.92 54.13
C TYR A 204 13.34 5.41 53.28
N THR A 205 12.23 5.05 53.90
CA THR A 205 11.03 4.59 53.16
C THR A 205 10.46 5.71 52.30
N ALA A 206 10.42 6.94 52.80
CA ALA A 206 9.96 8.11 52.06
C ALA A 206 10.87 8.49 50.89
N ASP A 207 12.20 8.36 51.03
CA ASP A 207 13.17 8.51 49.94
C ASP A 207 12.96 7.46 48.85
N GLN A 208 12.76 6.18 49.23
CA GLN A 208 12.43 5.11 48.28
C GLN A 208 11.10 5.37 47.53
N ILE A 209 10.07 5.85 48.25
CA ILE A 209 8.80 6.24 47.62
C ILE A 209 9.00 7.44 46.70
N SER A 210 9.80 8.43 47.09
CA SER A 210 10.10 9.60 46.26
C SER A 210 10.80 9.20 44.97
N TYR A 211 11.82 8.36 45.05
CA TYR A 211 12.51 7.82 43.88
C TYR A 211 11.55 7.10 42.93
N GLN A 212 10.63 6.28 43.46
CA GLN A 212 9.61 5.60 42.65
C GLN A 212 8.64 6.60 42.01
N GLN A 213 8.26 7.67 42.70
CA GLN A 213 7.42 8.74 42.13
C GLN A 213 8.14 9.46 40.99
N ASP A 214 9.43 9.78 41.14
CA ASP A 214 10.23 10.46 40.12
C ASP A 214 10.43 9.57 38.89
N ALA A 215 10.64 8.27 39.10
CA ALA A 215 10.71 7.29 38.02
C ALA A 215 9.37 7.22 37.24
N VAL A 216 8.23 7.24 37.94
CA VAL A 216 6.90 7.27 37.29
C VAL A 216 6.64 8.61 36.59
N ALA A 217 7.04 9.73 37.20
CA ALA A 217 6.88 11.07 36.64
C ALA A 217 7.71 11.25 35.36
N THR A 218 8.91 10.67 35.32
CA THR A 218 9.75 10.64 34.11
C THR A 218 9.03 9.94 32.96
N GLU A 219 8.24 8.91 33.24
CA GLU A 219 7.48 8.17 32.23
C GLU A 219 6.17 8.86 31.80
N ALA A 220 5.77 9.97 32.41
CA ALA A 220 4.47 10.61 32.20
C ALA A 220 4.39 11.54 30.97
N TYR A 221 5.52 11.87 30.35
CA TYR A 221 5.57 12.73 29.17
C TYR A 221 6.41 12.09 28.07
N LEU A 222 6.03 12.30 26.81
CA LEU A 222 6.72 11.72 25.64
C LEU A 222 8.21 12.09 25.59
N ASP A 223 8.53 13.33 25.95
CA ASP A 223 9.91 13.86 25.88
C ASP A 223 10.82 13.26 26.96
N THR A 224 10.27 12.92 28.14
CA THR A 224 11.02 12.40 29.28
C THR A 224 10.98 10.87 29.40
N ALA A 225 9.96 10.22 28.84
CA ALA A 225 9.69 8.79 29.02
C ALA A 225 10.79 7.92 28.41
N ARG A 226 11.43 7.06 29.21
CA ARG A 226 12.57 6.25 28.78
C ARG A 226 12.15 4.86 28.32
N ARG A 227 11.09 4.31 28.89
CA ARG A 227 10.62 2.97 28.52
C ARG A 227 9.89 2.99 27.20
N ARG A 228 10.22 2.04 26.32
CA ARG A 228 9.56 1.85 25.02
C ARG A 228 8.04 1.74 25.15
N VAL A 229 7.57 0.97 26.12
CA VAL A 229 6.13 0.75 26.37
C VAL A 229 5.41 2.05 26.75
N SER A 230 6.04 2.90 27.56
CA SER A 230 5.48 4.21 27.91
C SER A 230 5.38 5.09 26.68
N VAL A 231 6.45 5.20 25.89
CA VAL A 231 6.45 5.98 24.64
C VAL A 231 5.37 5.49 23.68
N ARG A 232 5.29 4.18 23.44
CA ARG A 232 4.24 3.57 22.61
C ARG A 232 2.83 3.98 23.06
N ARG A 233 2.58 4.00 24.37
CA ARG A 233 1.26 4.37 24.92
C ARG A 233 0.95 5.87 24.76
N HIS A 234 1.95 6.75 24.87
CA HIS A 234 1.78 8.18 24.62
C HIS A 234 1.48 8.47 23.15
N VAL A 235 2.30 7.92 22.25
CA VAL A 235 2.17 8.19 20.81
C VAL A 235 0.90 7.57 20.21
N ARG A 236 0.35 6.52 20.84
CA ARG A 236 -0.98 5.99 20.49
C ARG A 236 -2.10 7.04 20.65
N LEU A 237 -1.99 7.98 21.60
CA LEU A 237 -3.03 9.01 21.80
C LEU A 237 -3.13 10.01 20.64
N ILE A 238 -2.09 10.08 19.81
CA ILE A 238 -2.03 10.93 18.63
C ILE A 238 -2.06 10.10 17.33
N ASP A 239 -2.58 8.87 17.41
CA ASP A 239 -2.69 7.91 16.30
C ASP A 239 -1.33 7.55 15.63
N TYR A 240 -0.20 7.88 16.27
CA TYR A 240 1.13 7.53 15.75
C TYR A 240 1.44 6.06 15.99
N SER A 241 1.83 5.43 14.90
CA SER A 241 1.93 4.00 14.77
C SER A 241 3.36 3.48 14.98
N MET A 242 3.88 3.57 16.21
CA MET A 242 5.19 3.00 16.57
C MET A 242 5.24 1.49 16.29
N HIS A 243 6.28 1.04 15.56
CA HIS A 243 6.45 -0.37 15.14
C HIS A 243 7.52 -1.10 15.95
N ASP A 244 7.30 -2.38 16.21
CA ASP A 244 8.24 -3.28 16.92
C ASP A 244 9.14 -4.06 15.96
N GLY A 245 9.25 -3.59 14.71
CA GLY A 245 10.02 -4.20 13.65
C GLY A 245 9.13 -4.99 12.70
N CYS A 246 9.73 -5.65 11.72
CA CYS A 246 9.03 -6.47 10.74
C CYS A 246 9.92 -7.60 10.24
N SER A 247 9.30 -8.71 9.85
CA SER A 247 9.92 -9.83 9.14
C SER A 247 10.08 -9.50 7.67
N ALA A 248 11.15 -10.04 7.07
CA ALA A 248 11.34 -9.97 5.63
C ALA A 248 10.43 -10.96 4.90
N ARG A 249 10.04 -10.61 3.69
CA ARG A 249 9.32 -11.48 2.75
C ARG A 249 10.18 -11.83 1.56
N ALA A 250 9.98 -13.04 1.03
CA ALA A 250 10.65 -13.50 -0.17
C ALA A 250 9.71 -14.32 -1.06
N PHE A 251 10.01 -14.33 -2.35
CA PHE A 251 9.42 -15.30 -3.28
C PHE A 251 10.39 -16.45 -3.47
N VAL A 252 9.94 -17.68 -3.21
CA VAL A 252 10.71 -18.90 -3.41
C VAL A 252 10.11 -19.67 -4.59
N THR A 253 10.95 -20.03 -5.55
CA THR A 253 10.61 -20.87 -6.69
C THR A 253 11.16 -22.27 -6.49
N LEU A 254 10.36 -23.30 -6.78
CA LEU A 254 10.75 -24.70 -6.71
C LEU A 254 10.73 -25.34 -8.10
N ASP A 255 11.75 -26.14 -8.39
CA ASP A 255 11.82 -26.97 -9.59
C ASP A 255 11.52 -28.43 -9.18
N VAL A 256 10.52 -29.05 -9.81
CA VAL A 256 10.09 -30.44 -9.52
C VAL A 256 10.12 -31.35 -10.75
N ASP A 257 10.45 -32.62 -10.56
CA ASP A 257 10.52 -33.61 -11.65
C ASP A 257 9.19 -34.31 -11.92
N ARG A 258 8.34 -34.44 -10.89
CA ARG A 258 6.97 -34.99 -10.96
C ARG A 258 6.02 -34.11 -10.13
N PRO A 259 4.70 -34.12 -10.43
CA PRO A 259 3.72 -33.38 -9.64
C PRO A 259 3.84 -33.67 -8.15
N LEU A 260 3.88 -32.62 -7.33
CA LEU A 260 4.06 -32.71 -5.88
C LEU A 260 3.15 -31.70 -5.19
N THR A 261 2.50 -32.12 -4.10
CA THR A 261 1.72 -31.22 -3.25
C THR A 261 2.40 -31.13 -1.88
N LEU A 262 2.76 -29.92 -1.47
CA LEU A 262 3.31 -29.66 -0.14
C LEU A 262 2.20 -29.08 0.75
N HIS A 263 1.87 -29.75 1.86
CA HIS A 263 0.87 -29.26 2.80
C HIS A 263 1.47 -28.21 3.75
N ALA A 264 0.71 -27.16 4.05
CA ALA A 264 1.17 -26.12 4.96
C ALA A 264 1.47 -26.69 6.36
N GLY A 265 2.51 -26.17 7.01
CA GLY A 265 2.99 -26.65 8.31
C GLY A 265 3.95 -27.85 8.26
N GLU A 266 4.02 -28.58 7.14
CA GLU A 266 4.93 -29.74 6.98
C GLU A 266 6.28 -29.39 6.35
N TYR A 267 6.41 -28.17 5.82
CA TYR A 267 7.63 -27.70 5.16
C TYR A 267 7.96 -26.25 5.52
N ARG A 268 9.24 -25.92 5.43
CA ARG A 268 9.78 -24.56 5.52
C ARG A 268 11.02 -24.45 4.62
N PHE A 269 11.58 -23.26 4.52
CA PHE A 269 12.76 -22.98 3.71
C PHE A 269 13.89 -22.47 4.58
N ALA A 270 15.12 -22.71 4.15
CA ALA A 270 16.31 -22.21 4.83
C ALA A 270 17.26 -21.52 3.86
N ALA A 271 17.84 -20.42 4.33
CA ALA A 271 19.02 -19.80 3.77
C ALA A 271 20.21 -20.11 4.68
N VAL A 272 21.17 -20.86 4.15
CA VAL A 272 22.34 -21.31 4.91
C VAL A 272 23.59 -20.62 4.37
N ASP A 273 24.22 -19.77 5.18
CA ASP A 273 25.48 -19.15 4.78
C ASP A 273 26.65 -20.11 5.02
N VAL A 274 27.01 -20.85 3.96
CA VAL A 274 28.15 -21.78 3.97
C VAL A 274 29.52 -21.09 3.83
N ARG A 275 29.58 -19.75 3.67
CA ARG A 275 30.86 -19.02 3.51
C ARG A 275 31.73 -19.06 4.75
N LYS A 276 31.13 -19.23 5.93
CA LYS A 276 31.84 -19.39 7.21
C LYS A 276 32.56 -20.73 7.34
N TYR A 277 32.24 -21.71 6.50
CA TYR A 277 32.89 -23.03 6.51
C TYR A 277 34.15 -23.01 5.62
N GLY A 278 35.22 -23.62 6.13
CA GLY A 278 36.42 -23.88 5.34
C GLY A 278 36.11 -24.75 4.10
N PRO A 279 36.86 -24.66 2.99
CA PRO A 279 36.59 -25.41 1.76
C PRO A 279 36.48 -26.93 1.93
N LYS A 280 37.08 -27.50 2.99
CA LYS A 280 37.06 -28.93 3.32
C LYS A 280 35.94 -29.33 4.29
N ASP A 281 35.38 -28.36 5.01
CA ASP A 281 34.35 -28.57 6.05
C ASP A 281 32.95 -28.15 5.57
N ARG A 282 32.80 -27.77 4.29
CA ARG A 282 31.50 -27.44 3.70
C ARG A 282 30.63 -28.70 3.68
N PRO A 283 29.51 -28.73 4.42
CA PRO A 283 28.62 -29.87 4.39
C PRO A 283 28.02 -30.02 2.99
N GLY A 284 27.94 -31.27 2.50
CA GLY A 284 27.27 -31.61 1.24
C GLY A 284 25.76 -31.63 1.45
N VAL A 285 25.17 -30.46 1.70
CA VAL A 285 23.76 -30.32 2.01
C VAL A 285 22.96 -30.38 0.71
N GLY A 286 22.04 -31.36 0.60
CA GLY A 286 21.14 -31.49 -0.54
C GLY A 286 20.11 -30.36 -0.61
N THR A 287 19.40 -30.26 -1.73
CA THR A 287 18.31 -29.29 -1.92
C THR A 287 17.15 -29.51 -0.93
N VAL A 288 16.90 -30.75 -0.54
CA VAL A 288 15.90 -31.14 0.47
C VAL A 288 16.63 -31.69 1.69
N ILE A 289 16.31 -31.15 2.86
CA ILE A 289 16.86 -31.56 4.15
C ILE A 289 15.73 -31.80 5.16
N ASP A 290 16.04 -32.51 6.23
CA ASP A 290 15.13 -32.67 7.36
C ASP A 290 15.38 -31.63 8.47
N ASN A 291 14.56 -31.67 9.51
CA ASN A 291 14.69 -30.77 10.64
C ASN A 291 15.97 -31.01 11.46
N GLY A 292 16.43 -32.27 11.58
CA GLY A 292 17.63 -32.62 12.32
C GLY A 292 18.91 -32.14 11.64
N ASP A 293 18.98 -32.26 10.32
CA ASP A 293 20.05 -31.69 9.48
C ASP A 293 20.17 -30.18 9.70
N LEU A 294 19.04 -29.47 9.82
CA LEU A 294 19.05 -28.04 10.05
C LEU A 294 19.60 -27.67 11.44
N GLU A 295 19.25 -28.44 12.48
CA GLU A 295 19.77 -28.22 13.84
C GLU A 295 21.30 -28.36 13.87
N VAL A 296 21.86 -29.31 13.13
CA VAL A 296 23.31 -29.48 12.98
C VAL A 296 23.97 -28.29 12.25
N LEU A 297 23.29 -27.73 11.25
CA LEU A 297 23.77 -26.55 10.51
C LEU A 297 23.71 -25.27 11.35
N GLU A 298 22.73 -25.16 12.25
CA GLU A 298 22.60 -24.02 13.18
C GLU A 298 23.76 -23.95 14.18
N GLU A 299 24.32 -25.08 14.63
CA GLU A 299 25.44 -25.09 15.57
C GLU A 299 26.74 -24.48 14.99
N ARG A 300 26.87 -24.43 13.65
CA ARG A 300 28.14 -24.16 12.96
C ARG A 300 28.07 -23.00 11.95
N GLY A 301 26.87 -22.48 11.63
CA GLY A 301 26.67 -21.41 10.65
C GLY A 301 25.50 -20.48 10.98
N SER A 302 25.38 -19.38 10.24
CA SER A 302 24.17 -18.54 10.30
C SER A 302 23.11 -19.13 9.36
N VAL A 303 22.02 -19.60 9.95
CA VAL A 303 20.87 -20.18 9.27
C VAL A 303 19.68 -19.24 9.47
N GLU A 304 19.09 -18.79 8.37
CA GLU A 304 17.86 -18.02 8.39
C GLU A 304 16.71 -18.86 7.85
N VAL A 305 15.60 -18.90 8.58
CA VAL A 305 14.44 -19.76 8.27
C VAL A 305 13.30 -18.92 7.72
N PHE A 306 12.62 -19.44 6.71
CA PHE A 306 11.46 -18.84 6.10
C PHE A 306 10.30 -19.84 6.04
N GLU A 307 9.11 -19.39 6.36
CA GLU A 307 7.89 -20.21 6.38
C GLU A 307 6.87 -19.67 5.37
N PRO A 308 6.07 -20.54 4.72
CA PRO A 308 5.01 -20.09 3.82
C PRO A 308 4.04 -19.17 4.56
N VAL A 309 3.70 -18.04 3.94
CA VAL A 309 2.78 -17.04 4.54
C VAL A 309 1.34 -17.55 4.56
N ALA A 310 0.98 -18.35 3.56
CA ALA A 310 -0.36 -18.87 3.38
C ALA A 310 -0.49 -20.30 3.89
N ASP A 311 -1.52 -20.55 4.69
CA ASP A 311 -1.89 -21.88 5.18
C ASP A 311 -2.69 -22.64 4.12
N ARG A 312 -2.04 -22.99 3.01
CA ARG A 312 -2.64 -23.74 1.90
C ARG A 312 -1.66 -24.75 1.31
N PRO A 313 -2.18 -25.85 0.72
CA PRO A 313 -1.32 -26.75 -0.03
C PRO A 313 -0.73 -26.04 -1.24
N LEU A 314 0.59 -26.15 -1.41
CA LEU A 314 1.31 -25.68 -2.58
C LEU A 314 1.41 -26.83 -3.58
N ARG A 315 0.67 -26.73 -4.67
CA ARG A 315 0.71 -27.70 -5.77
C ARG A 315 1.79 -27.30 -6.77
N LEU A 316 2.74 -28.18 -6.99
CA LEU A 316 3.90 -28.00 -7.86
C LEU A 316 3.76 -28.90 -9.07
N LEU A 317 3.96 -28.34 -10.26
CA LEU A 317 3.87 -29.06 -11.54
C LEU A 317 5.18 -28.89 -12.32
N PRO A 318 5.72 -29.96 -12.95
CA PRO A 318 6.92 -29.82 -13.79
C PRO A 318 6.75 -28.80 -14.92
N ALA A 319 5.56 -28.71 -15.51
CA ALA A 319 5.21 -27.72 -16.53
C ALA A 319 5.28 -26.26 -16.03
N HIS A 320 5.18 -26.04 -14.72
CA HIS A 320 5.28 -24.73 -14.07
C HIS A 320 6.70 -24.36 -13.64
N ASN A 321 7.69 -25.27 -13.79
CA ASN A 321 9.09 -24.97 -13.55
C ASN A 321 9.57 -23.86 -14.50
N THR A 322 9.27 -23.98 -15.80
CA THR A 322 9.67 -22.99 -16.82
C THR A 322 8.54 -22.79 -17.83
N ILE A 323 7.80 -21.70 -17.68
CA ILE A 323 6.71 -21.32 -18.58
C ILE A 323 7.26 -20.32 -19.61
N ARG A 324 7.06 -20.62 -20.89
CA ARG A 324 7.59 -19.81 -22.00
C ARG A 324 6.56 -18.79 -22.46
N PHE A 325 7.04 -17.66 -22.96
CA PHE A 325 6.18 -16.66 -23.59
C PHE A 325 5.95 -17.02 -25.06
N TRP A 326 4.75 -16.74 -25.56
CA TRP A 326 4.43 -16.89 -26.98
C TRP A 326 4.71 -15.58 -27.71
N THR A 327 5.64 -15.61 -28.67
CA THR A 327 6.07 -14.42 -29.43
C THR A 327 5.27 -14.20 -30.72
N TRP A 328 4.21 -14.99 -30.96
CA TRP A 328 3.37 -14.92 -32.17
C TRP A 328 4.15 -15.04 -33.50
N GLY A 329 5.31 -15.71 -33.48
CA GLY A 329 6.15 -15.92 -34.66
C GLY A 329 7.23 -14.85 -34.90
N GLU A 330 7.35 -13.85 -34.01
CA GLU A 330 8.34 -12.77 -34.13
C GLU A 330 9.73 -13.16 -33.60
N GLU A 331 10.78 -12.78 -34.35
CA GLU A 331 12.17 -13.18 -34.09
C GLU A 331 12.88 -12.38 -32.97
N GLN A 332 12.39 -11.21 -32.56
CA GLN A 332 13.03 -10.40 -31.50
C GLN A 332 12.05 -9.72 -30.54
N CYS A 333 11.20 -10.47 -29.89
CA CYS A 333 10.06 -9.95 -29.17
C CYS A 333 10.43 -9.31 -27.81
N ALA A 334 9.80 -8.20 -27.39
CA ALA A 334 9.96 -7.63 -26.04
C ALA A 334 8.69 -6.95 -25.50
N LEU A 335 8.32 -7.23 -24.26
CA LEU A 335 7.25 -6.52 -23.56
C LEU A 335 7.74 -5.15 -23.05
N PRO A 336 7.01 -4.04 -23.28
CA PRO A 336 7.44 -2.72 -22.85
C PRO A 336 7.33 -2.53 -21.33
N ARG A 337 8.11 -1.57 -20.80
CA ARG A 337 7.93 -1.07 -19.43
C ARG A 337 6.48 -0.57 -19.27
N GLY A 338 5.81 -1.00 -18.20
CA GLY A 338 4.42 -0.68 -17.92
C GLY A 338 3.41 -1.70 -18.46
N ALA A 339 3.85 -2.77 -19.12
CA ALA A 339 2.95 -3.83 -19.57
C ALA A 339 2.25 -4.52 -18.39
N THR A 340 0.97 -4.87 -18.59
CA THR A 340 0.09 -5.55 -17.61
C THR A 340 -0.54 -6.83 -18.16
N SER A 341 -0.10 -7.27 -19.33
CA SER A 341 -0.56 -8.50 -19.99
C SER A 341 0.55 -9.15 -20.79
N ALA A 342 0.46 -10.47 -20.97
CA ALA A 342 1.35 -11.26 -21.80
C ALA A 342 0.63 -12.52 -22.30
N THR A 343 1.17 -13.13 -23.36
CA THR A 343 0.71 -14.43 -23.85
C THR A 343 1.74 -15.50 -23.48
N LEU A 344 1.31 -16.54 -22.78
CA LEU A 344 2.11 -17.70 -22.43
C LEU A 344 1.85 -18.84 -23.40
N ARG A 345 2.90 -19.61 -23.68
CA ARG A 345 2.82 -20.83 -24.48
C ARG A 345 2.33 -21.98 -23.59
N ASP A 346 1.27 -22.64 -24.02
CA ASP A 346 0.68 -23.80 -23.34
C ASP A 346 0.88 -25.07 -24.20
N ALA A 347 0.45 -26.23 -23.73
CA ALA A 347 0.42 -27.46 -24.51
C ALA A 347 -0.78 -28.33 -24.14
N TRP A 348 -1.15 -29.25 -25.02
CA TRP A 348 -2.18 -30.25 -24.72
C TRP A 348 -1.56 -31.39 -23.93
N ALA A 349 -2.14 -31.69 -22.77
CA ALA A 349 -1.77 -32.81 -21.92
C ALA A 349 -2.34 -34.15 -22.45
N ASP A 350 -3.25 -34.11 -23.42
CA ASP A 350 -3.90 -35.27 -24.02
C ASP A 350 -4.01 -35.17 -25.55
N GLU A 351 -4.07 -36.33 -26.22
CA GLU A 351 -4.17 -36.41 -27.70
C GLU A 351 -5.50 -35.89 -28.26
N LYS A 352 -6.53 -35.73 -27.41
CA LYS A 352 -7.85 -35.22 -27.79
C LYS A 352 -7.96 -33.70 -27.72
N CYS A 353 -6.91 -33.00 -27.28
CA CYS A 353 -6.89 -31.55 -27.09
C CYS A 353 -8.02 -31.07 -26.13
N GLU A 354 -8.31 -31.82 -25.08
CA GLU A 354 -9.32 -31.47 -24.07
C GLU A 354 -8.69 -30.93 -22.79
N ARG A 355 -7.45 -31.35 -22.46
CA ARG A 355 -6.76 -30.98 -21.23
C ARG A 355 -5.49 -30.19 -21.53
N ARG A 356 -5.32 -29.06 -20.86
CA ARG A 356 -4.12 -28.20 -20.95
C ARG A 356 -3.05 -28.63 -19.95
N GLU A 357 -1.78 -28.42 -20.30
CA GLU A 357 -0.63 -28.72 -19.45
C GLU A 357 -0.43 -27.65 -18.36
N LEU A 358 -0.67 -26.37 -18.70
CA LEU A 358 -0.63 -25.29 -17.73
C LEU A 358 -1.94 -25.18 -16.94
N GLU A 359 -1.89 -25.48 -15.64
CA GLU A 359 -3.02 -25.29 -14.71
C GLU A 359 -2.91 -23.96 -13.92
N LEU A 360 -2.89 -22.81 -14.61
CA LEU A 360 -2.85 -21.48 -13.98
C LEU A 360 -4.25 -20.90 -13.75
N HIS A 361 -4.43 -20.22 -12.63
CA HIS A 361 -5.69 -19.61 -12.21
C HIS A 361 -5.49 -18.14 -11.80
N PRO A 362 -6.55 -17.30 -11.85
CA PRO A 362 -6.51 -15.97 -11.26
C PRO A 362 -6.10 -16.02 -9.79
N GLY A 363 -5.09 -15.24 -9.42
CA GLY A 363 -4.48 -15.20 -8.10
C GLY A 363 -3.11 -15.89 -8.00
N ASP A 364 -2.73 -16.70 -8.98
CA ASP A 364 -1.43 -17.37 -9.01
C ASP A 364 -0.28 -16.37 -9.20
N LEU A 365 0.90 -16.73 -8.66
CA LEU A 365 2.11 -15.91 -8.71
C LEU A 365 3.03 -16.42 -9.80
N LEU A 366 3.45 -15.52 -10.70
CA LEU A 366 4.51 -15.79 -11.66
C LEU A 366 5.72 -14.91 -11.37
N VAL A 367 6.92 -15.49 -11.40
CA VAL A 367 8.17 -14.72 -11.39
C VAL A 367 8.72 -14.68 -12.81
N PHE A 368 8.81 -13.49 -13.39
CA PHE A 368 9.47 -13.27 -14.67
C PHE A 368 10.96 -13.05 -14.42
N GLU A 369 11.80 -13.76 -15.15
CA GLU A 369 13.25 -13.64 -15.08
C GLU A 369 13.87 -13.67 -16.48
N GLU A 370 14.83 -12.78 -16.71
CA GLU A 370 15.78 -12.89 -17.83
C GLU A 370 16.76 -14.04 -17.52
N VAL A 371 16.76 -15.09 -18.35
CA VAL A 371 17.62 -16.28 -18.22
C VAL A 371 18.77 -16.29 -19.22
N LEU A 372 18.63 -15.58 -20.34
CA LEU A 372 19.69 -15.37 -21.33
C LEU A 372 19.92 -13.87 -21.48
N GLY A 373 21.18 -13.44 -21.57
CA GLY A 373 21.48 -12.02 -21.74
C GLY A 373 20.86 -11.45 -23.01
N ALA A 374 20.11 -10.35 -22.90
CA ALA A 374 19.38 -9.74 -24.02
C ALA A 374 20.24 -9.31 -25.23
N ARG A 375 21.58 -9.29 -25.12
CA ARG A 375 22.50 -8.96 -26.23
C ARG A 375 23.33 -10.14 -26.72
N SER A 376 23.76 -11.01 -25.82
CA SER A 376 24.66 -12.11 -26.15
C SER A 376 23.95 -13.44 -26.34
N GLY A 377 22.74 -13.59 -25.78
CA GLY A 377 22.00 -14.86 -25.79
C GLY A 377 22.61 -15.94 -24.91
N THR A 378 23.61 -15.59 -24.07
CA THR A 378 24.28 -16.54 -23.18
C THR A 378 23.74 -16.44 -21.75
N PRO A 379 23.61 -17.56 -21.02
CA PRO A 379 23.10 -17.55 -19.64
C PRO A 379 23.94 -16.72 -18.66
N GLY A 380 25.27 -16.67 -18.84
CA GLY A 380 26.18 -15.94 -17.95
C GLY A 380 26.04 -14.41 -17.99
N ASP A 381 25.41 -13.87 -19.03
CA ASP A 381 25.22 -12.43 -19.25
C ASP A 381 23.79 -11.97 -18.93
N ALA A 382 22.94 -12.86 -18.41
CA ALA A 382 21.58 -12.53 -18.00
C ALA A 382 21.60 -11.50 -16.85
N ASP A 383 20.83 -10.42 -16.97
CA ASP A 383 20.78 -9.35 -15.96
C ASP A 383 19.91 -9.77 -14.76
N PRO A 384 20.48 -9.99 -13.55
CA PRO A 384 19.71 -10.39 -12.38
C PRO A 384 18.74 -9.31 -11.88
N ALA A 385 18.92 -8.04 -12.28
CA ALA A 385 18.02 -6.95 -11.93
C ALA A 385 16.72 -6.98 -12.74
N ARG A 386 16.66 -7.75 -13.84
CA ARG A 386 15.46 -7.93 -14.67
C ARG A 386 14.63 -9.12 -14.21
N ARG A 387 14.20 -9.05 -12.96
CA ARG A 387 13.32 -10.03 -12.33
C ARG A 387 12.16 -9.33 -11.66
N GLN A 388 10.95 -9.84 -11.85
CA GLN A 388 9.76 -9.25 -11.24
C GLN A 388 8.72 -10.34 -10.99
N ALA A 389 8.11 -10.31 -9.81
CA ALA A 389 6.95 -11.16 -9.51
C ALA A 389 5.67 -10.40 -9.88
N VAL A 390 4.71 -11.11 -10.44
CA VAL A 390 3.37 -10.59 -10.77
C VAL A 390 2.31 -11.56 -10.24
N ARG A 391 1.17 -11.02 -9.79
CA ARG A 391 -0.01 -11.84 -9.47
C ARG A 391 -1.04 -11.74 -10.58
N LEU A 392 -1.48 -12.89 -11.08
CA LEU A 392 -2.46 -12.95 -12.16
C LEU A 392 -3.83 -12.46 -11.69
N THR A 393 -4.45 -11.55 -12.45
CA THR A 393 -5.82 -11.06 -12.21
C THR A 393 -6.83 -11.72 -13.13
N SER A 394 -6.40 -12.07 -14.35
CA SER A 394 -7.15 -12.83 -15.34
C SER A 394 -6.24 -13.86 -15.99
N VAL A 395 -6.83 -15.01 -16.31
CA VAL A 395 -6.22 -16.09 -17.08
C VAL A 395 -7.25 -16.55 -18.10
N THR A 396 -7.00 -16.30 -19.38
CA THR A 396 -7.94 -16.59 -20.46
C THR A 396 -7.31 -17.60 -21.43
N PRO A 397 -7.82 -18.83 -21.52
CA PRO A 397 -7.32 -19.82 -22.46
C PRO A 397 -7.72 -19.43 -23.89
N ALA A 398 -6.77 -19.46 -24.82
CA ALA A 398 -6.98 -19.23 -26.24
C ALA A 398 -6.19 -20.25 -27.08
N VAL A 399 -6.44 -20.28 -28.38
CA VAL A 399 -5.70 -21.14 -29.33
C VAL A 399 -5.32 -20.30 -30.53
N ASP A 400 -4.03 -20.26 -30.85
CA ASP A 400 -3.55 -19.69 -32.10
C ASP A 400 -3.92 -20.65 -33.24
N ARG A 401 -4.95 -20.28 -34.00
CA ARG A 401 -5.48 -21.09 -35.11
C ARG A 401 -4.51 -21.24 -36.28
N LEU A 402 -3.51 -20.36 -36.41
CA LEU A 402 -2.53 -20.42 -37.49
C LEU A 402 -1.48 -21.50 -37.23
N CYS A 403 -1.03 -21.60 -35.97
CA CYS A 403 0.01 -22.54 -35.54
C CYS A 403 -0.54 -23.79 -34.85
N ASP A 404 -1.87 -23.89 -34.67
CA ASP A 404 -2.56 -24.88 -33.85
C ASP A 404 -1.95 -25.01 -32.43
N GLN A 405 -1.53 -23.87 -31.89
CA GLN A 405 -0.79 -23.78 -30.64
C GLN A 405 -1.72 -23.28 -29.53
N PRO A 406 -2.00 -24.08 -28.48
CA PRO A 406 -2.71 -23.57 -27.31
C PRO A 406 -1.87 -22.49 -26.63
N VAL A 407 -2.52 -21.38 -26.30
CA VAL A 407 -1.90 -20.24 -25.62
C VAL A 407 -2.75 -19.82 -24.43
N LEU A 408 -2.14 -19.07 -23.52
CA LEU A 408 -2.81 -18.55 -22.34
C LEU A 408 -2.57 -17.05 -22.27
N GLU A 409 -3.63 -16.26 -22.40
CA GLU A 409 -3.57 -14.81 -22.20
C GLU A 409 -3.68 -14.52 -20.71
N VAL A 410 -2.64 -13.91 -20.15
CA VAL A 410 -2.60 -13.57 -18.73
C VAL A 410 -2.54 -12.06 -18.55
N THR A 411 -3.27 -11.56 -17.57
CA THR A 411 -3.20 -10.16 -17.13
C THR A 411 -2.88 -10.09 -15.66
N TRP A 412 -2.26 -9.00 -15.22
CA TRP A 412 -1.96 -8.74 -13.81
C TRP A 412 -2.33 -7.30 -13.44
N ALA A 413 -2.26 -7.01 -12.13
CA ALA A 413 -2.65 -5.71 -11.58
C ALA A 413 -1.72 -4.59 -12.09
N ARG A 414 -2.24 -3.36 -12.17
CA ARG A 414 -1.47 -2.19 -12.65
C ARG A 414 -0.31 -1.84 -11.72
N GLU A 415 -0.45 -2.12 -10.44
CA GLU A 415 0.58 -1.99 -9.41
C GLU A 415 1.76 -2.93 -9.66
N ASP A 416 1.53 -4.06 -10.35
CA ASP A 416 2.54 -5.02 -10.78
C ASP A 416 3.00 -4.78 -12.23
N ALA A 417 2.70 -3.62 -12.84
CA ALA A 417 3.16 -3.31 -14.20
C ALA A 417 4.68 -3.40 -14.30
N LEU A 418 5.20 -3.90 -15.44
CA LEU A 418 6.64 -4.17 -15.58
C LEU A 418 7.49 -2.91 -15.35
N ALA A 419 8.45 -2.97 -14.44
CA ALA A 419 9.33 -1.84 -14.14
C ALA A 419 10.38 -1.59 -15.23
N PHE A 420 10.63 -2.58 -16.08
CA PHE A 420 11.63 -2.59 -17.16
C PHE A 420 11.05 -3.29 -18.41
N PRO A 421 11.62 -3.07 -19.61
CA PRO A 421 11.27 -3.86 -20.78
C PRO A 421 11.79 -5.30 -20.64
N LEU A 422 10.92 -6.28 -20.89
CA LEU A 422 11.25 -7.72 -20.78
C LEU A 422 11.41 -8.32 -22.18
N TYR A 423 12.64 -8.69 -22.56
CA TYR A 423 12.93 -9.27 -23.87
C TYR A 423 12.57 -10.76 -23.88
N LEU A 424 11.69 -11.17 -24.78
CA LEU A 424 11.21 -12.54 -24.96
C LEU A 424 12.05 -13.32 -25.99
N SER A 425 12.44 -12.66 -27.09
CA SER A 425 13.42 -13.17 -28.05
C SER A 425 14.34 -12.04 -28.53
N VAL A 426 15.58 -12.36 -28.89
CA VAL A 426 16.59 -11.41 -29.40
C VAL A 426 17.45 -12.08 -30.48
N LEU A 427 18.11 -11.30 -31.34
CA LEU A 427 19.20 -11.85 -32.17
C LEU A 427 20.50 -11.77 -31.36
N GLY A 428 21.13 -12.91 -31.07
CA GLY A 428 22.29 -13.01 -30.19
C GLY A 428 23.37 -13.98 -30.70
N GLY A 429 24.52 -14.01 -30.03
CA GLY A 429 25.67 -14.86 -30.39
C GLY A 429 26.54 -14.34 -31.55
N PRO A 430 27.69 -14.97 -31.82
CA PRO A 430 28.64 -14.54 -32.85
C PRO A 430 28.08 -14.59 -34.30
N GLY A 431 26.95 -15.28 -34.51
CA GLY A 431 26.26 -15.41 -35.80
C GLY A 431 24.97 -14.59 -35.97
N CYS A 432 24.56 -13.78 -34.98
CA CYS A 432 23.26 -13.07 -34.97
C CYS A 432 22.05 -13.99 -35.21
N GLU A 433 22.02 -15.16 -34.56
CA GLU A 433 20.93 -16.13 -34.68
C GLU A 433 19.77 -15.75 -33.74
N PRO A 434 18.51 -16.11 -34.06
CA PRO A 434 17.37 -15.89 -33.17
C PRO A 434 17.51 -16.74 -31.92
N VAL A 435 17.65 -16.05 -30.79
CA VAL A 435 17.65 -16.62 -29.45
C VAL A 435 16.25 -16.41 -28.89
N ALA A 436 15.48 -17.50 -28.84
CA ALA A 436 14.19 -17.55 -28.17
C ALA A 436 14.35 -17.80 -26.65
N ASP A 437 13.27 -17.68 -25.90
CA ASP A 437 13.21 -17.98 -24.46
C ASP A 437 14.23 -17.15 -23.64
N VAL A 438 14.45 -15.89 -24.03
CA VAL A 438 15.37 -14.95 -23.35
C VAL A 438 14.90 -14.67 -21.93
N SER A 439 13.60 -14.47 -21.78
CA SER A 439 12.91 -14.38 -20.49
C SER A 439 11.90 -15.51 -20.36
N VAL A 440 11.74 -16.02 -19.14
CA VAL A 440 10.80 -17.09 -18.81
C VAL A 440 9.99 -16.70 -17.58
N ALA A 441 8.83 -17.35 -17.41
CA ALA A 441 8.00 -17.23 -16.23
C ALA A 441 8.11 -18.50 -15.36
N ARG A 442 8.23 -18.33 -14.04
CA ARG A 442 8.24 -19.41 -13.05
C ARG A 442 6.90 -19.45 -12.31
N GLY A 443 6.17 -20.56 -12.43
CA GLY A 443 4.84 -20.73 -11.83
C GLY A 443 4.84 -21.41 -10.47
N ASN A 444 5.83 -22.25 -10.19
CA ASN A 444 6.01 -22.93 -8.91
C ASN A 444 6.56 -21.99 -7.83
N THR A 445 5.81 -20.92 -7.52
CA THR A 445 6.24 -19.83 -6.64
C THR A 445 5.44 -19.81 -5.35
N ALA A 446 6.14 -19.76 -4.21
CA ALA A 446 5.57 -19.55 -2.88
C ALA A 446 6.02 -18.20 -2.30
N LEU A 447 5.09 -17.50 -1.63
CA LEU A 447 5.41 -16.35 -0.79
C LEU A 447 5.76 -16.83 0.62
N VAL A 448 6.91 -16.44 1.13
CA VAL A 448 7.42 -16.86 2.44
C VAL A 448 7.76 -15.64 3.31
N ASP A 449 7.56 -15.77 4.62
CA ASP A 449 7.94 -14.81 5.66
C ASP A 449 9.15 -15.35 6.43
N HIS A 450 10.04 -14.46 6.85
CA HIS A 450 11.14 -14.79 7.75
C HIS A 450 10.64 -15.10 9.16
N GLY A 451 11.14 -16.21 9.70
CA GLY A 451 10.93 -16.65 11.08
C GLY A 451 10.75 -18.15 11.18
N ARG A 452 11.00 -18.69 12.38
CA ARG A 452 10.83 -20.11 12.72
C ARG A 452 9.79 -20.32 13.82
N SER A 453 8.77 -21.12 13.52
CA SER A 453 7.70 -21.46 14.45
C SER A 453 8.17 -22.51 15.44
N LEU A 454 7.97 -22.27 16.74
CA LEU A 454 8.39 -23.19 17.79
C LEU A 454 7.65 -24.53 17.77
N SER A 455 6.47 -24.59 17.16
CA SER A 455 5.64 -25.79 17.06
C SER A 455 5.89 -26.63 15.81
N PHE A 456 6.83 -26.24 14.94
CA PHE A 456 7.21 -27.04 13.78
C PHE A 456 7.71 -28.42 14.26
N CYS A 457 7.26 -29.50 13.62
CA CYS A 457 7.56 -30.88 14.00
C CYS A 457 7.26 -31.27 15.46
N GLY A 458 6.10 -30.88 15.97
CA GLY A 458 5.63 -31.35 17.29
C GLY A 458 6.24 -30.61 18.47
N GLY A 459 6.86 -29.45 18.24
CA GLY A 459 7.34 -28.60 19.33
C GLY A 459 6.22 -28.19 20.30
N LEU A 460 6.53 -28.22 21.60
CA LEU A 460 5.54 -27.99 22.66
C LEU A 460 5.19 -26.49 22.78
N PRO A 461 3.91 -26.14 22.92
CA PRO A 461 3.50 -24.76 23.19
C PRO A 461 3.94 -24.31 24.59
N GLU A 462 4.19 -23.02 24.75
CA GLU A 462 4.42 -22.42 26.06
C GLU A 462 3.08 -22.32 26.81
N ARG A 463 3.02 -22.82 28.04
CA ARG A 463 1.78 -22.83 28.84
C ARG A 463 1.86 -21.81 29.97
N VAL A 464 0.84 -20.97 30.06
CA VAL A 464 0.71 -19.96 31.12
C VAL A 464 -0.65 -20.07 31.78
N THR A 465 -0.68 -20.17 33.10
CA THR A 465 -1.92 -20.20 33.87
C THR A 465 -2.34 -18.78 34.26
N VAL A 466 -3.60 -18.43 33.99
CA VAL A 466 -4.17 -17.14 34.41
C VAL A 466 -4.30 -17.12 35.93
N PRO A 467 -3.72 -16.13 36.64
CA PRO A 467 -3.83 -16.03 38.08
C PRO A 467 -5.28 -15.99 38.55
N PRO A 468 -5.62 -16.69 39.64
CA PRO A 468 -6.94 -16.59 40.25
C PRO A 468 -7.25 -15.17 40.74
N VAL A 469 -8.54 -14.84 40.87
CA VAL A 469 -8.96 -13.52 41.37
C VAL A 469 -8.70 -13.44 42.87
N PRO A 470 -7.94 -12.44 43.38
CA PRO A 470 -7.72 -12.29 44.81
C PRO A 470 -9.02 -11.94 45.54
N ALA A 471 -9.15 -12.38 46.80
CA ALA A 471 -10.32 -12.07 47.62
C ALA A 471 -10.42 -10.55 47.87
N VAL A 472 -11.59 -9.98 47.64
CA VAL A 472 -11.90 -8.58 47.96
C VAL A 472 -13.03 -8.59 48.97
N LEU A 473 -12.75 -8.07 50.17
CA LEU A 473 -13.76 -7.92 51.22
C LEU A 473 -14.75 -6.81 50.86
N ALA A 474 -15.99 -6.97 51.32
CA ALA A 474 -16.98 -5.91 51.26
C ALA A 474 -16.50 -4.70 52.09
N PRO A 475 -16.84 -3.46 51.69
CA PRO A 475 -16.60 -2.29 52.53
C PRO A 475 -17.25 -2.47 53.90
N CYS A 476 -16.54 -2.12 54.98
CA CYS A 476 -17.05 -2.20 56.35
C CYS A 476 -18.13 -1.14 56.69
N GLY A 477 -18.67 -0.43 55.69
CA GLY A 477 -19.68 0.61 55.87
C GLY A 477 -21.09 0.04 56.07
N PRO A 478 -22.00 0.78 56.73
CA PRO A 478 -23.42 0.44 56.69
C PRO A 478 -23.92 0.47 55.24
N ALA A 479 -24.84 -0.44 54.88
CA ALA A 479 -25.47 -0.39 53.57
C ALA A 479 -26.18 0.97 53.40
N ASP A 480 -26.00 1.60 52.24
CA ASP A 480 -26.88 2.72 51.85
C ASP A 480 -28.34 2.25 51.95
N PHE A 481 -29.20 3.14 52.45
CA PHE A 481 -30.61 2.87 52.78
C PHE A 481 -31.30 2.07 51.66
N GLY A 482 -31.64 0.80 51.92
CA GLY A 482 -32.61 0.04 51.12
C GLY A 482 -32.17 -1.26 50.46
N CYS A 483 -30.94 -1.76 50.65
CA CYS A 483 -30.56 -3.10 50.17
C CYS A 483 -30.12 -4.01 51.33
N GLY A 484 -30.82 -5.13 51.49
CA GLY A 484 -30.65 -6.09 52.59
C GLY A 484 -29.56 -7.15 52.39
N ASP A 485 -28.78 -7.09 51.32
CA ASP A 485 -27.77 -8.09 51.03
C ASP A 485 -26.38 -7.55 51.39
N ARG A 486 -25.83 -8.02 52.52
CA ARG A 486 -24.38 -8.02 52.73
C ARG A 486 -23.77 -8.97 51.70
N GLU A 487 -23.55 -8.51 50.47
CA GLU A 487 -22.73 -9.26 49.53
C GLU A 487 -21.31 -9.35 50.12
N GLY A 488 -20.94 -10.54 50.60
CA GLY A 488 -19.71 -10.83 51.35
C GLY A 488 -18.42 -10.75 50.52
N GLY A 489 -18.22 -9.65 49.80
CA GLY A 489 -17.11 -9.46 48.89
C GLY A 489 -17.31 -10.16 47.54
N ASN A 490 -16.22 -10.33 46.79
CA ASN A 490 -16.25 -11.08 45.53
C ASN A 490 -16.43 -12.60 45.75
N ALA A 491 -16.71 -13.36 44.69
CA ALA A 491 -16.95 -14.82 44.77
C ALA A 491 -15.82 -15.58 45.49
N THR A 492 -14.56 -15.18 45.29
CA THR A 492 -13.39 -15.73 46.01
C THR A 492 -13.49 -15.49 47.52
N ALA A 493 -13.76 -14.25 47.94
CA ALA A 493 -13.93 -13.91 49.36
C ALA A 493 -15.12 -14.66 49.98
N LYS A 494 -16.22 -14.77 49.24
CA LYS A 494 -17.40 -15.54 49.66
C LYS A 494 -17.06 -17.01 49.86
N LEU A 495 -16.37 -17.66 48.91
CA LEU A 495 -15.93 -19.05 49.06
C LEU A 495 -15.05 -19.24 50.29
N VAL A 496 -14.01 -18.41 50.46
CA VAL A 496 -13.10 -18.51 51.62
C VAL A 496 -13.87 -18.28 52.93
N ASN A 497 -14.79 -17.32 52.97
CA ASN A 497 -15.64 -17.05 54.14
C ASN A 497 -16.61 -18.20 54.43
N ASP A 498 -17.26 -18.79 53.42
CA ASP A 498 -18.15 -19.94 53.58
C ASP A 498 -17.39 -21.15 54.15
N ARG A 499 -16.16 -21.40 53.67
CA ARG A 499 -15.28 -22.46 54.22
C ARG A 499 -14.79 -22.13 55.62
N LEU A 500 -14.54 -20.84 55.91
CA LEU A 500 -14.17 -20.38 57.24
C LEU A 500 -15.31 -20.54 58.24
N GLU A 501 -16.55 -20.24 57.85
CA GLU A 501 -17.75 -20.49 58.66
C GLU A 501 -17.99 -21.98 58.90
N GLN A 502 -17.83 -22.81 57.86
CA GLN A 502 -17.93 -24.26 57.95
C GLN A 502 -16.94 -24.84 58.99
N THR A 503 -15.67 -24.42 58.93
CA THR A 503 -14.62 -24.89 59.84
C THR A 503 -14.77 -24.34 61.26
N ARG A 504 -15.22 -23.08 61.41
CA ARG A 504 -15.61 -22.50 62.72
C ARG A 504 -16.79 -23.23 63.36
N CYS A 505 -17.72 -23.76 62.56
CA CYS A 505 -18.80 -24.65 63.02
C CYS A 505 -18.33 -26.09 63.33
N GLY A 506 -17.03 -26.38 63.27
CA GLY A 506 -16.44 -27.68 63.61
C GLY A 506 -16.49 -28.75 62.51
N ARG A 507 -16.86 -28.38 61.27
CA ARG A 507 -16.90 -29.32 60.13
C ARG A 507 -15.59 -29.28 59.35
N LEU A 508 -14.96 -30.43 59.15
CA LEU A 508 -13.69 -30.56 58.40
C LEU A 508 -13.87 -30.29 56.90
N LEU A 509 -12.82 -29.78 56.26
CA LEU A 509 -12.71 -29.69 54.80
C LEU A 509 -12.45 -31.06 54.17
N THR A 510 -12.99 -31.29 52.98
CA THR A 510 -12.75 -32.49 52.17
C THR A 510 -11.64 -32.23 51.15
N ALA A 511 -11.10 -33.28 50.54
CA ALA A 511 -10.12 -33.12 49.47
C ALA A 511 -10.67 -32.31 48.27
N GLU A 512 -11.98 -32.42 48.00
CA GLU A 512 -12.66 -31.63 46.98
C GLU A 512 -12.69 -30.14 47.32
N HIS A 513 -12.95 -29.76 48.59
CA HIS A 513 -12.90 -28.35 49.01
C HIS A 513 -11.50 -27.75 48.87
N ILE A 514 -10.44 -28.53 49.12
CA ILE A 514 -9.07 -28.05 48.91
C ILE A 514 -8.75 -27.90 47.42
N ARG A 515 -9.20 -28.83 46.56
CA ARG A 515 -9.06 -28.67 45.10
C ARG A 515 -9.84 -27.45 44.57
N GLU A 516 -10.99 -27.14 45.16
CA GLU A 516 -11.75 -25.93 44.85
C GLU A 516 -10.95 -24.67 45.25
N LEU A 517 -10.33 -24.66 46.43
CA LEU A 517 -9.45 -23.56 46.86
C LEU A 517 -8.19 -23.43 45.99
N PHE A 518 -7.57 -24.55 45.58
CA PHE A 518 -6.46 -24.55 44.64
C PHE A 518 -6.83 -23.91 43.30
N ARG A 519 -8.04 -24.18 42.79
CA ARG A 519 -8.54 -23.58 41.56
C ARG A 519 -8.88 -22.09 41.72
N VAL A 520 -9.50 -21.71 42.83
CA VAL A 520 -10.09 -20.38 43.02
C VAL A 520 -9.12 -19.36 43.63
N VAL A 521 -8.18 -19.79 44.48
CA VAL A 521 -7.20 -18.91 45.17
C VAL A 521 -5.76 -19.21 44.74
N GLY A 522 -5.50 -20.39 44.17
CA GLY A 522 -4.19 -20.83 43.74
C GLY A 522 -3.56 -21.79 44.75
N GLU A 523 -2.90 -22.83 44.24
CA GLU A 523 -2.28 -23.87 45.06
C GLU A 523 -1.18 -23.32 45.97
N GLU A 524 -0.23 -22.55 45.42
CA GLU A 524 0.85 -21.96 46.23
C GLU A 524 0.35 -21.09 47.38
N ALA A 525 -0.69 -20.27 47.14
CA ALA A 525 -1.27 -19.41 48.16
C ALA A 525 -1.96 -20.26 49.26
N THR A 526 -2.69 -21.29 48.84
CA THR A 526 -3.39 -22.21 49.76
C THR A 526 -2.39 -22.99 50.62
N VAL A 527 -1.31 -23.50 50.02
CA VAL A 527 -0.24 -24.23 50.71
C VAL A 527 0.56 -23.29 51.63
N ARG A 528 0.88 -22.07 51.19
CA ARG A 528 1.57 -21.05 52.01
C ARG A 528 0.74 -20.61 53.21
N ALA A 529 -0.59 -20.62 53.09
CA ALA A 529 -1.49 -20.38 54.22
C ALA A 529 -1.61 -21.58 55.17
N GLY A 530 -1.07 -22.74 54.79
CA GLY A 530 -1.00 -23.95 55.62
C GLY A 530 -2.01 -25.04 55.25
N LEU A 531 -2.77 -24.91 54.15
CA LEU A 531 -3.74 -25.92 53.67
C LEU A 531 -3.16 -26.73 52.51
N ALA A 532 -3.05 -28.05 52.68
CA ALA A 532 -2.51 -28.93 51.65
C ALA A 532 -3.22 -30.30 51.59
N LEU A 533 -2.95 -31.06 50.53
CA LEU A 533 -3.36 -32.46 50.39
C LEU A 533 -2.13 -33.36 50.50
N GLU A 534 -2.17 -34.35 51.39
CA GLU A 534 -1.15 -35.39 51.51
C GLU A 534 -1.72 -36.75 51.07
N LEU A 535 -0.89 -37.57 50.43
CA LEU A 535 -1.22 -38.95 50.04
C LEU A 535 -1.06 -39.88 51.25
N ALA A 536 -2.18 -40.35 51.82
CA ALA A 536 -2.24 -41.38 52.84
C ALA A 536 -2.47 -42.77 52.19
N GLY A 537 -1.43 -43.33 51.55
CA GLY A 537 -1.48 -44.65 50.89
C GLY A 537 -1.90 -44.61 49.41
N GLN A 538 -2.16 -45.78 48.80
CA GLN A 538 -2.31 -45.90 47.34
C GLN A 538 -3.56 -45.20 46.74
N ARG A 539 -4.57 -44.80 47.54
CA ARG A 539 -5.81 -44.17 47.03
C ARG A 539 -6.54 -43.19 47.99
N GLN A 540 -5.96 -42.81 49.13
CA GLN A 540 -6.62 -41.88 50.07
C GLN A 540 -5.81 -40.60 50.23
N GLU A 541 -6.45 -39.48 49.95
CA GLU A 541 -5.89 -38.14 50.18
C GLU A 541 -6.40 -37.61 51.52
N ARG A 542 -5.51 -36.98 52.28
CA ARG A 542 -5.82 -36.38 53.58
C ARG A 542 -5.55 -34.88 53.53
N VAL A 543 -6.49 -34.10 54.07
CA VAL A 543 -6.32 -32.65 54.24
C VAL A 543 -5.43 -32.37 55.44
N VAL A 544 -4.42 -31.53 55.25
CA VAL A 544 -3.52 -31.04 56.30
C VAL A 544 -3.73 -29.53 56.46
N PRO A 545 -3.95 -29.03 57.69
CA PRO A 545 -3.95 -29.72 58.97
C PRO A 545 -5.26 -30.49 59.22
N GLY A 546 -5.19 -31.55 60.04
CA GLY A 546 -6.31 -32.50 60.24
C GLY A 546 -7.42 -32.05 61.21
N THR A 547 -7.34 -30.84 61.78
CA THR A 547 -8.31 -30.33 62.76
C THR A 547 -9.07 -29.12 62.20
N ALA A 548 -10.35 -29.00 62.54
CA ALA A 548 -11.19 -27.89 62.06
C ALA A 548 -10.67 -26.52 62.53
N TYR A 549 -10.10 -26.44 63.74
CA TYR A 549 -9.49 -25.21 64.27
C TYR A 549 -8.28 -24.76 63.45
N ALA A 550 -7.34 -25.66 63.18
CA ALA A 550 -6.15 -25.33 62.40
C ALA A 550 -6.49 -25.02 60.94
N GLN A 551 -7.51 -25.68 60.38
CA GLN A 551 -8.07 -25.33 59.06
C GLN A 551 -8.67 -23.92 59.05
N ALA A 552 -9.35 -23.50 60.12
CA ALA A 552 -9.91 -22.15 60.24
C ALA A 552 -8.81 -21.07 60.35
N GLU A 553 -7.73 -21.30 61.12
CA GLU A 553 -6.59 -20.38 61.17
C GLU A 553 -5.88 -20.25 59.81
N ALA A 554 -5.74 -21.36 59.10
CA ALA A 554 -5.15 -21.38 57.76
C ALA A 554 -6.03 -20.63 56.74
N LEU A 555 -7.36 -20.79 56.78
CA LEU A 555 -8.29 -20.01 55.96
C LEU A 555 -8.28 -18.51 56.28
N GLN A 556 -8.11 -18.14 57.56
CA GLN A 556 -7.99 -16.75 57.98
C GLN A 556 -6.68 -16.12 57.50
N THR A 557 -5.59 -16.90 57.52
CA THR A 557 -4.30 -16.53 56.93
C THR A 557 -4.41 -16.36 55.43
N LEU A 558 -5.10 -17.27 54.74
CA LEU A 558 -5.37 -17.21 53.29
C LEU A 558 -6.15 -15.95 52.92
N LEU A 559 -7.15 -15.57 53.72
CA LEU A 559 -7.93 -14.35 53.54
C LEU A 559 -7.05 -13.10 53.74
N ALA A 560 -6.20 -13.07 54.77
CA ALA A 560 -5.29 -11.94 55.00
C ALA A 560 -4.26 -11.77 53.87
N GLN A 561 -3.66 -12.88 53.41
CA GLN A 561 -2.70 -12.90 52.30
C GLN A 561 -3.32 -12.50 50.95
N SER A 562 -4.62 -12.77 50.75
CA SER A 562 -5.31 -12.42 49.51
C SER A 562 -5.85 -10.99 49.50
N VAL A 563 -6.10 -10.39 50.67
CA VAL A 563 -6.62 -9.02 50.83
C VAL A 563 -5.51 -7.95 50.87
N TYR A 564 -4.32 -8.26 51.38
CA TYR A 564 -3.19 -7.33 51.47
C TYR A 564 -2.03 -7.75 50.56
N PRO A 565 -1.48 -6.87 49.71
CA PRO A 565 -1.66 -5.41 49.65
C PRO A 565 -2.90 -4.92 48.86
N GLY A 566 -3.83 -5.80 48.47
CA GLY A 566 -5.05 -5.43 47.72
C GLY A 566 -4.79 -5.00 46.28
N ILE A 567 -3.53 -5.01 45.84
CA ILE A 567 -3.14 -4.74 44.47
C ILE A 567 -3.45 -5.98 43.66
N ARG A 568 -4.48 -5.93 42.82
CA ARG A 568 -4.75 -7.00 41.86
C ARG A 568 -3.56 -7.10 40.90
N PRO A 569 -2.79 -8.21 40.89
CA PRO A 569 -1.72 -8.37 39.93
C PRO A 569 -2.34 -8.37 38.53
N ARG A 570 -1.85 -7.48 37.65
CA ARG A 570 -2.28 -7.47 36.26
C ARG A 570 -1.68 -8.69 35.58
N PHE A 571 -2.52 -9.57 35.05
CA PHE A 571 -2.03 -10.71 34.26
C PHE A 571 -1.41 -10.19 32.95
N ARG A 572 -0.08 -10.24 32.89
CA ARG A 572 0.74 -9.77 31.77
C ARG A 572 1.92 -10.74 31.59
N PRO A 573 1.70 -11.92 30.97
CA PRO A 573 2.75 -12.89 30.79
C PRO A 573 3.82 -12.38 29.81
N VAL A 574 5.08 -12.67 30.12
CA VAL A 574 6.24 -12.32 29.28
C VAL A 574 6.79 -13.60 28.67
N LEU A 575 6.90 -13.63 27.34
CA LEU A 575 7.33 -14.82 26.62
C LEU A 575 8.80 -15.14 26.91
N HIS A 576 9.11 -16.43 27.06
CA HIS A 576 10.44 -16.87 27.46
C HIS A 576 11.50 -16.74 26.36
N ARG A 577 11.13 -16.96 25.08
CA ARG A 577 12.06 -16.86 23.95
C ARG A 577 11.86 -15.56 23.17
N SER A 578 12.96 -15.01 22.66
CA SER A 578 13.01 -13.75 21.90
C SER A 578 14.12 -13.83 20.83
N PRO A 579 14.08 -12.99 19.78
CA PRO A 579 13.02 -12.05 19.42
C PRO A 579 11.80 -12.75 18.80
N VAL A 580 10.59 -12.25 19.12
CA VAL A 580 9.34 -12.72 18.51
C VAL A 580 9.13 -12.00 17.18
N ALA A 581 8.92 -12.75 16.11
CA ALA A 581 8.74 -12.22 14.78
C ALA A 581 7.51 -11.31 14.73
N GLN A 582 7.70 -10.09 14.18
CA GLN A 582 6.62 -9.16 13.87
C GLN A 582 6.25 -9.30 12.39
N THR A 583 5.01 -9.63 12.11
CA THR A 583 4.59 -10.06 10.76
C THR A 583 3.32 -9.32 10.37
N VAL A 584 3.31 -8.77 9.17
CA VAL A 584 2.11 -8.10 8.65
C VAL A 584 1.08 -9.18 8.32
N PRO A 585 -0.16 -9.08 8.83
CA PRO A 585 -1.22 -10.02 8.45
C PRO A 585 -1.34 -10.10 6.93
N PHE A 586 -1.35 -11.32 6.41
CA PHE A 586 -1.51 -11.56 4.98
C PHE A 586 -2.55 -12.67 4.77
N PRO A 587 -3.44 -12.51 3.78
CA PRO A 587 -3.64 -11.31 2.95
C PRO A 587 -4.13 -10.09 3.75
N GLU A 588 -3.80 -8.88 3.33
CA GLU A 588 -4.31 -7.67 4.00
C GLU A 588 -5.82 -7.53 3.75
N SER A 589 -6.59 -7.28 4.82
CA SER A 589 -8.06 -7.16 4.74
C SER A 589 -8.52 -6.10 3.73
N ARG A 590 -7.75 -5.01 3.54
CA ARG A 590 -8.06 -3.97 2.55
C ARG A 590 -8.05 -4.49 1.11
N HIS A 591 -7.14 -5.42 0.78
CA HIS A 591 -7.05 -5.98 -0.57
C HIS A 591 -8.20 -6.95 -0.82
N ILE A 592 -8.54 -7.75 0.19
CA ILE A 592 -9.69 -8.67 0.12
C ILE A 592 -10.98 -7.87 -0.09
N ALA A 593 -11.20 -6.85 0.74
CA ALA A 593 -12.40 -6.02 0.68
C ALA A 593 -12.48 -5.22 -0.64
N ALA A 594 -11.38 -4.63 -1.11
CA ALA A 594 -11.37 -3.96 -2.41
C ALA A 594 -11.64 -4.94 -3.58
N GLY A 595 -11.06 -6.14 -3.55
CA GLY A 595 -11.28 -7.17 -4.55
C GLY A 595 -12.72 -7.70 -4.56
N GLN A 596 -13.32 -7.93 -3.38
CA GLN A 596 -14.72 -8.32 -3.23
C GLN A 596 -15.65 -7.22 -3.75
N ALA A 597 -15.39 -5.96 -3.38
CA ALA A 597 -16.15 -4.81 -3.87
C ALA A 597 -16.13 -4.69 -5.39
N GLY A 598 -14.95 -4.82 -6.02
CA GLY A 598 -14.82 -4.79 -7.48
C GLY A 598 -15.59 -5.92 -8.15
N ARG A 599 -15.43 -7.15 -7.66
CA ARG A 599 -16.11 -8.34 -8.21
C ARG A 599 -17.61 -8.28 -8.06
N LEU A 600 -18.11 -7.84 -6.90
CA LEU A 600 -19.54 -7.64 -6.69
C LEU A 600 -20.09 -6.57 -7.64
N ALA A 601 -19.43 -5.41 -7.73
CA ALA A 601 -19.85 -4.32 -8.61
C ALA A 601 -19.90 -4.72 -10.09
N ASP A 602 -19.07 -5.68 -10.52
CA ASP A 602 -18.96 -6.16 -11.89
C ASP A 602 -20.00 -7.22 -12.29
N ILE A 603 -20.67 -7.88 -11.32
CA ILE A 603 -21.66 -8.94 -11.59
C ILE A 603 -22.74 -8.50 -12.60
N PRO A 604 -23.37 -7.30 -12.50
CA PRO A 604 -24.39 -6.88 -13.45
C PRO A 604 -23.89 -6.79 -14.90
N GLU A 605 -22.66 -6.28 -15.12
CA GLU A 605 -22.08 -6.21 -16.46
C GLU A 605 -21.72 -7.60 -16.99
N ARG A 606 -21.16 -8.48 -16.16
CA ARG A 606 -20.90 -9.88 -16.55
C ARG A 606 -22.16 -10.62 -16.95
N VAL A 607 -23.28 -10.41 -16.25
CA VAL A 607 -24.59 -10.98 -16.63
C VAL A 607 -25.04 -10.42 -17.99
N ARG A 608 -24.87 -9.12 -18.23
CA ARG A 608 -25.21 -8.50 -19.52
C ARG A 608 -24.36 -9.06 -20.65
N GLU A 609 -23.05 -9.19 -20.46
CA GLU A 609 -22.13 -9.77 -21.43
C GLU A 609 -22.49 -11.23 -21.74
N ARG A 610 -22.76 -12.03 -20.70
CA ARG A 610 -23.20 -13.42 -20.85
C ARG A 610 -24.51 -13.53 -21.63
N LEU A 611 -25.49 -12.67 -21.36
CA LEU A 611 -26.73 -12.62 -22.13
C LEU A 611 -26.51 -12.25 -23.60
N VAL A 612 -25.58 -11.32 -23.89
CA VAL A 612 -25.20 -10.97 -25.27
C VAL A 612 -24.53 -12.15 -25.97
N GLU A 613 -23.64 -12.87 -25.28
CA GLU A 613 -22.98 -14.08 -25.79
C GLU A 613 -24.00 -15.17 -26.11
N LEU A 614 -24.90 -15.49 -25.17
CA LEU A 614 -25.97 -16.47 -25.37
C LEU A 614 -26.90 -16.06 -26.51
N TRP A 615 -27.19 -14.76 -26.65
CA TRP A 615 -28.01 -14.26 -27.75
C TRP A 615 -27.33 -14.41 -29.12
N ARG A 616 -26.02 -14.19 -29.20
CA ARG A 616 -25.23 -14.44 -30.42
C ARG A 616 -25.19 -15.93 -30.74
N SER A 617 -24.85 -16.76 -29.76
CA SER A 617 -24.81 -18.23 -29.90
C SER A 617 -26.15 -18.81 -30.35
N ALA A 618 -27.25 -18.43 -29.69
CA ALA A 618 -28.60 -18.90 -30.02
C ALA A 618 -29.12 -18.39 -31.39
N ARG A 619 -28.49 -17.36 -31.97
CA ARG A 619 -28.77 -16.89 -33.33
C ARG A 619 -28.05 -17.75 -34.37
N ASP A 620 -26.87 -18.26 -34.03
CA ASP A 620 -26.02 -19.04 -34.93
C ASP A 620 -26.35 -20.54 -34.87
N CYS A 621 -26.78 -21.03 -33.71
CA CYS A 621 -27.22 -22.41 -33.44
C CYS A 621 -28.63 -22.37 -32.83
N ASP A 622 -29.63 -23.02 -33.45
CA ASP A 622 -31.04 -22.99 -33.02
C ASP A 622 -31.29 -23.67 -31.64
N GLY A 623 -30.82 -23.10 -30.53
CA GLY A 623 -31.11 -23.60 -29.18
C GLY A 623 -30.16 -23.11 -28.07
N LEU A 624 -30.58 -23.35 -26.83
CA LEU A 624 -29.76 -23.22 -25.61
C LEU A 624 -29.60 -24.62 -25.00
N THR A 625 -28.44 -24.89 -24.42
CA THR A 625 -28.18 -26.12 -23.65
C THR A 625 -28.96 -26.13 -22.33
N ASP A 626 -29.20 -27.31 -21.75
CA ASP A 626 -29.90 -27.40 -20.45
C ASP A 626 -29.13 -26.69 -19.32
N ALA A 627 -27.80 -26.65 -19.38
CA ALA A 627 -26.96 -25.93 -18.43
C ALA A 627 -27.18 -24.40 -18.52
N GLU A 628 -27.28 -23.84 -19.72
CA GLU A 628 -27.54 -22.41 -19.94
C GLU A 628 -28.97 -22.03 -19.50
N VAL A 629 -29.95 -22.90 -19.75
CA VAL A 629 -31.32 -22.71 -19.25
C VAL A 629 -31.35 -22.74 -17.72
N GLN A 630 -30.58 -23.63 -17.08
CA GLN A 630 -30.46 -23.70 -15.63
C GLN A 630 -29.79 -22.44 -15.06
N GLU A 631 -28.73 -21.93 -15.69
CA GLU A 631 -28.08 -20.67 -15.31
C GLU A 631 -29.10 -19.50 -15.32
N LEU A 632 -29.82 -19.33 -16.43
CA LEU A 632 -30.85 -18.29 -16.55
C LEU A 632 -31.98 -18.48 -15.53
N THR A 633 -32.31 -19.73 -15.19
CA THR A 633 -33.35 -20.05 -14.20
C THR A 633 -32.95 -19.59 -12.80
N VAL A 634 -31.67 -19.69 -12.44
CA VAL A 634 -31.14 -19.15 -11.17
C VAL A 634 -31.21 -17.61 -11.18
N LEU A 635 -30.81 -16.98 -12.28
CA LEU A 635 -30.78 -15.52 -12.41
C LEU A 635 -32.17 -14.88 -12.38
N PHE A 636 -33.09 -15.32 -13.25
CA PHE A 636 -34.38 -14.66 -13.47
C PHE A 636 -35.58 -15.40 -12.87
N GLY A 637 -35.40 -16.66 -12.44
CA GLY A 637 -36.46 -17.50 -11.91
C GLY A 637 -37.28 -18.20 -12.99
N LEU A 638 -37.71 -19.43 -12.70
CA LEU A 638 -38.41 -20.31 -13.65
C LEU A 638 -39.67 -19.68 -14.25
N ARG A 639 -40.52 -19.04 -13.42
CA ARG A 639 -41.80 -18.44 -13.86
C ARG A 639 -41.62 -17.36 -14.92
N VAL A 640 -40.54 -16.57 -14.83
CA VAL A 640 -40.26 -15.50 -15.80
C VAL A 640 -39.85 -16.11 -17.14
N LEU A 641 -39.00 -17.14 -17.12
CA LEU A 641 -38.52 -17.82 -18.32
C LEU A 641 -39.62 -18.62 -19.03
N GLU A 642 -40.52 -19.26 -18.28
CA GLU A 642 -41.69 -19.95 -18.83
C GLU A 642 -42.62 -18.99 -19.57
N ARG A 643 -42.87 -17.82 -18.99
CA ARG A 643 -43.69 -16.77 -19.63
C ARG A 643 -43.07 -16.22 -20.92
N LEU A 644 -41.75 -16.21 -21.01
CA LEU A 644 -41.01 -15.80 -22.21
C LEU A 644 -40.82 -16.94 -23.22
N GLU A 645 -41.29 -18.15 -22.91
CA GLU A 645 -41.14 -19.35 -23.73
C GLU A 645 -39.69 -19.61 -24.16
N LEU A 646 -38.71 -19.42 -23.25
CA LEU A 646 -37.26 -19.46 -23.55
C LEU A 646 -36.84 -20.70 -24.36
N ARG A 647 -37.37 -21.89 -24.04
CA ARG A 647 -37.05 -23.15 -24.74
C ARG A 647 -37.59 -23.21 -26.17
N ARG A 648 -38.67 -22.49 -26.48
CA ARG A 648 -39.29 -22.47 -27.81
C ARG A 648 -38.78 -21.30 -28.67
N HIS A 649 -38.49 -20.17 -28.05
CA HIS A 649 -38.11 -18.92 -28.72
C HIS A 649 -36.90 -18.23 -28.04
N PRO A 650 -35.71 -18.86 -28.05
CA PRO A 650 -34.55 -18.41 -27.26
C PRO A 650 -34.08 -17.00 -27.64
N VAL A 651 -33.97 -16.68 -28.93
CA VAL A 651 -33.49 -15.37 -29.41
C VAL A 651 -34.42 -14.22 -28.96
N ARG A 652 -35.75 -14.42 -29.03
CA ARG A 652 -36.74 -13.42 -28.59
C ARG A 652 -36.69 -13.25 -27.07
N ALA A 653 -36.66 -14.36 -26.33
CA ALA A 653 -36.61 -14.34 -24.88
C ALA A 653 -35.34 -13.66 -24.35
N LEU A 654 -34.16 -13.98 -24.91
CA LEU A 654 -32.89 -13.36 -24.54
C LEU A 654 -32.85 -11.86 -24.83
N ARG A 655 -33.43 -11.41 -25.95
CA ARG A 655 -33.55 -9.97 -26.27
C ARG A 655 -34.44 -9.23 -25.25
N GLU A 656 -35.53 -9.84 -24.82
CA GLU A 656 -36.42 -9.28 -23.80
C GLU A 656 -35.72 -9.22 -22.43
N LEU A 657 -34.97 -10.28 -22.07
CA LEU A 657 -34.16 -10.30 -20.84
C LEU A 657 -33.10 -9.21 -20.85
N LEU A 658 -32.38 -9.00 -21.96
CA LEU A 658 -31.41 -7.90 -22.11
C LEU A 658 -32.04 -6.52 -21.94
N HIS A 659 -33.27 -6.32 -22.43
CA HIS A 659 -33.94 -5.02 -22.33
C HIS A 659 -34.47 -4.74 -20.91
N ARG A 660 -34.93 -5.78 -20.20
CA ARG A 660 -35.61 -5.65 -18.89
C ARG A 660 -34.79 -6.15 -17.70
N GLN A 661 -33.51 -6.47 -17.90
CA GLN A 661 -32.65 -7.02 -16.84
C GLN A 661 -32.63 -6.14 -15.58
N ASP A 662 -32.61 -4.82 -15.72
CA ASP A 662 -32.55 -3.89 -14.61
C ASP A 662 -33.81 -3.95 -13.74
N GLU A 663 -34.98 -4.07 -14.37
CA GLU A 663 -36.27 -4.22 -13.71
C GLU A 663 -36.39 -5.60 -13.04
N LEU A 664 -36.05 -6.67 -13.78
CA LEU A 664 -36.20 -8.05 -13.32
C LEU A 664 -35.25 -8.39 -12.17
N LEU A 665 -34.05 -7.78 -12.14
CA LEU A 665 -33.01 -8.04 -11.14
C LEU A 665 -32.93 -6.94 -10.07
N HIS A 666 -33.84 -5.96 -10.05
CA HIS A 666 -33.77 -4.79 -9.15
C HIS A 666 -33.52 -5.16 -7.67
N ALA A 667 -34.26 -6.13 -7.13
CA ALA A 667 -34.10 -6.55 -5.73
C ALA A 667 -32.72 -7.17 -5.45
N LYS A 668 -32.19 -7.98 -6.38
CA LYS A 668 -30.86 -8.60 -6.27
C LYS A 668 -29.76 -7.55 -6.41
N ARG A 669 -29.93 -6.58 -7.33
CA ARG A 669 -28.99 -5.44 -7.52
C ARG A 669 -28.89 -4.57 -6.27
N ARG A 670 -30.02 -4.22 -5.66
CA ARG A 670 -30.03 -3.44 -4.41
C ARG A 670 -29.29 -4.16 -3.27
N ARG A 671 -29.44 -5.49 -3.16
CA ARG A 671 -28.67 -6.28 -2.17
C ARG A 671 -27.17 -6.24 -2.48
N LEU A 672 -26.81 -6.37 -3.74
CA LEU A 672 -25.42 -6.31 -4.20
C LEU A 672 -24.77 -4.94 -3.96
N GLU A 673 -25.51 -3.84 -4.15
CA GLU A 673 -25.07 -2.48 -3.83
C GLU A 673 -24.74 -2.33 -2.33
N VAL A 674 -25.57 -2.88 -1.44
CA VAL A 674 -25.33 -2.86 0.01
C VAL A 674 -24.07 -3.65 0.38
N LEU A 675 -23.89 -4.85 -0.19
CA LEU A 675 -22.70 -5.67 0.05
C LEU A 675 -21.43 -5.02 -0.50
N THR A 676 -21.53 -4.42 -1.68
CA THR A 676 -20.46 -3.65 -2.31
C THR A 676 -20.06 -2.46 -1.44
N ALA A 677 -21.03 -1.66 -0.97
CA ALA A 677 -20.77 -0.53 -0.07
C ALA A 677 -20.11 -0.96 1.25
N ARG A 678 -20.58 -2.05 1.86
CA ARG A 678 -19.98 -2.61 3.08
C ARG A 678 -18.52 -3.05 2.87
N SER A 679 -18.24 -3.69 1.73
CA SER A 679 -16.89 -4.13 1.38
C SER A 679 -15.97 -2.96 1.04
N ARG A 680 -16.49 -1.97 0.33
CA ARG A 680 -15.82 -0.68 0.05
C ARG A 680 -15.42 0.09 1.29
N ALA A 681 -16.18 -0.03 2.37
CA ALA A 681 -15.84 0.53 3.69
C ALA A 681 -14.73 -0.26 4.42
N GLY A 682 -14.10 -1.25 3.78
CA GLY A 682 -13.01 -2.05 4.34
C GLY A 682 -13.46 -3.32 5.09
N THR A 683 -14.75 -3.64 5.08
CA THR A 683 -15.23 -4.89 5.71
C THR A 683 -14.98 -6.08 4.79
N VAL A 684 -14.23 -7.07 5.26
CA VAL A 684 -14.13 -8.37 4.57
C VAL A 684 -15.46 -9.11 4.72
N LEU A 685 -16.05 -9.50 3.59
CA LEU A 685 -17.26 -10.32 3.56
C LEU A 685 -16.86 -11.79 3.77
N ASP A 686 -17.52 -12.45 4.72
CA ASP A 686 -17.23 -13.84 5.07
C ASP A 686 -17.72 -14.82 3.99
N GLY A 687 -17.35 -16.10 4.13
CA GLY A 687 -17.75 -17.15 3.20
C GLY A 687 -19.26 -17.37 3.08
N ARG A 688 -20.07 -16.91 4.05
CA ARG A 688 -21.54 -17.00 3.97
C ARG A 688 -22.09 -16.08 2.89
N ILE A 689 -21.48 -14.90 2.70
CA ILE A 689 -21.87 -13.99 1.63
C ILE A 689 -21.47 -14.57 0.27
N ALA A 690 -20.30 -15.18 0.14
CA ALA A 690 -19.92 -15.87 -1.10
C ALA A 690 -20.93 -16.98 -1.45
N TRP A 691 -21.40 -17.74 -0.44
CA TRP A 691 -22.47 -18.73 -0.60
C TRP A 691 -23.82 -18.08 -0.99
N GLU A 692 -24.20 -16.96 -0.37
CA GLU A 692 -25.41 -16.18 -0.72
C GLU A 692 -25.40 -15.79 -2.20
N ILE A 693 -24.26 -15.30 -2.71
CA ILE A 693 -24.11 -14.92 -4.12
C ILE A 693 -24.14 -16.16 -5.03
N ALA A 694 -23.47 -17.25 -4.65
CA ALA A 694 -23.47 -18.49 -5.42
C ALA A 694 -24.89 -19.05 -5.60
N HIS A 695 -25.71 -18.97 -4.55
CA HIS A 695 -27.09 -19.44 -4.58
C HIS A 695 -28.04 -18.50 -5.35
N SER A 696 -27.84 -17.19 -5.25
CA SER A 696 -28.74 -16.20 -5.83
C SER A 696 -28.41 -15.79 -7.27
N TRP A 697 -27.14 -15.80 -7.66
CA TRP A 697 -26.67 -15.44 -9.00
C TRP A 697 -26.10 -16.63 -9.77
N GLY A 698 -25.58 -17.63 -9.07
CA GLY A 698 -24.93 -18.81 -9.66
C GLY A 698 -23.46 -18.90 -9.27
N PRO A 699 -22.86 -20.11 -9.26
CA PRO A 699 -21.50 -20.35 -8.80
C PRO A 699 -20.43 -19.59 -9.62
N ALA A 700 -20.65 -19.42 -10.93
CA ALA A 700 -19.72 -18.68 -11.80
C ALA A 700 -19.59 -17.18 -11.43
N TYR A 701 -20.64 -16.59 -10.85
CA TYR A 701 -20.63 -15.19 -10.40
C TYR A 701 -20.07 -15.02 -8.99
N ALA A 702 -20.06 -16.09 -8.19
CA ALA A 702 -19.47 -16.10 -6.85
C ALA A 702 -17.97 -16.45 -6.83
N ALA A 703 -17.43 -16.97 -7.95
CA ALA A 703 -16.01 -17.29 -8.08
C ALA A 703 -15.13 -16.05 -7.80
N GLY A 704 -14.12 -16.21 -6.94
CA GLY A 704 -13.25 -15.12 -6.51
C GLY A 704 -13.80 -14.25 -5.39
N LEU A 705 -14.92 -14.60 -4.74
CA LEU A 705 -15.48 -13.83 -3.63
C LEU A 705 -15.10 -14.37 -2.25
N HIS A 706 -14.69 -15.64 -2.13
CA HIS A 706 -14.33 -16.20 -0.83
C HIS A 706 -13.01 -15.57 -0.35
N PRO A 707 -12.91 -15.09 0.92
CA PRO A 707 -11.73 -14.34 1.39
C PRO A 707 -10.40 -15.11 1.29
N ASP A 708 -10.48 -16.44 1.35
CA ASP A 708 -9.30 -17.30 1.22
C ASP A 708 -8.84 -17.51 -0.22
N GLU A 709 -9.55 -17.02 -1.24
CA GLU A 709 -9.14 -17.16 -2.64
C GLU A 709 -7.99 -16.21 -3.00
N PRO A 710 -6.92 -16.71 -3.67
CA PRO A 710 -5.71 -15.91 -3.94
C PRO A 710 -5.93 -14.69 -4.82
N VAL A 711 -7.00 -14.69 -5.61
CA VAL A 711 -7.34 -13.57 -6.49
C VAL A 711 -7.69 -12.29 -5.71
N LEU A 712 -7.99 -12.40 -4.41
CA LEU A 712 -8.30 -11.31 -3.51
C LEU A 712 -7.09 -10.82 -2.69
N TRP A 713 -5.91 -11.46 -2.84
CA TRP A 713 -4.76 -11.22 -1.97
C TRP A 713 -3.92 -10.00 -2.34
N GLY A 714 -4.38 -9.22 -3.33
CA GLY A 714 -3.70 -8.03 -3.80
C GLY A 714 -2.50 -8.34 -4.70
N PRO A 715 -1.80 -7.30 -5.17
CA PRO A 715 -0.69 -7.43 -6.12
C PRO A 715 0.54 -8.11 -5.50
N ALA A 716 1.42 -8.67 -6.33
CA ALA A 716 2.70 -9.24 -5.91
C ALA A 716 3.66 -8.18 -5.33
N SER A 717 3.56 -6.93 -5.78
CA SER A 717 4.28 -5.78 -5.21
C SER A 717 3.93 -5.48 -3.75
N ALA A 718 2.81 -6.00 -3.23
CA ALA A 718 2.48 -5.92 -1.79
C ALA A 718 3.38 -6.78 -0.90
N VAL A 719 4.45 -7.36 -1.45
CA VAL A 719 5.46 -8.14 -0.72
C VAL A 719 6.33 -7.31 0.19
N VAL A 720 6.48 -6.00 0.01
CA VAL A 720 7.20 -5.17 1.00
C VAL A 720 6.24 -4.88 2.17
N PRO A 721 6.39 -5.56 3.33
CA PRO A 721 5.53 -5.30 4.47
C PRO A 721 5.75 -3.89 5.03
N ASP A 722 4.67 -3.23 5.43
CA ASP A 722 4.73 -2.01 6.22
C ASP A 722 4.99 -2.38 7.69
N PRO A 723 6.14 -2.01 8.29
CA PRO A 723 6.44 -2.34 9.68
C PRO A 723 5.39 -1.78 10.66
N ARG A 724 4.71 -0.68 10.31
CA ARG A 724 3.66 -0.09 11.16
C ARG A 724 2.39 -0.92 11.23
N LYS A 725 2.21 -1.88 10.31
CA LYS A 725 1.09 -2.84 10.31
C LYS A 725 1.48 -4.21 10.88
N ALA A 726 2.76 -4.42 11.22
CA ALA A 726 3.23 -5.69 11.72
C ALA A 726 2.63 -5.98 13.12
N LEU A 727 2.20 -7.21 13.31
CA LEU A 727 1.67 -7.74 14.57
C LEU A 727 2.56 -8.89 15.06
N PRO A 728 2.58 -9.17 16.37
CA PRO A 728 3.35 -10.30 16.88
C PRO A 728 2.79 -11.60 16.32
N ALA A 729 3.66 -12.44 15.75
CA ALA A 729 3.34 -13.76 15.24
C ALA A 729 3.14 -14.76 16.39
N VAL A 730 2.06 -14.53 17.15
CA VAL A 730 1.68 -15.28 18.34
C VAL A 730 0.25 -15.79 18.14
N THR A 731 0.09 -17.10 18.24
CA THR A 731 -1.21 -17.77 18.31
C THR A 731 -1.43 -18.19 19.76
N LEU A 732 -2.55 -17.77 20.33
CA LEU A 732 -2.88 -18.06 21.72
C LEU A 732 -4.25 -18.74 21.78
N THR A 733 -4.35 -19.86 22.48
CA THR A 733 -5.57 -20.67 22.60
C THR A 733 -5.81 -21.08 24.04
N ASP A 734 -7.07 -21.12 24.47
CA ASP A 734 -7.42 -21.68 25.77
C ASP A 734 -7.21 -23.20 25.75
N ALA A 735 -6.45 -23.74 26.71
CA ALA A 735 -6.12 -25.17 26.77
C ALA A 735 -7.36 -26.07 26.93
N ASP A 736 -8.42 -25.54 27.53
CA ASP A 736 -9.70 -26.22 27.74
C ASP A 736 -10.63 -26.17 26.52
N GLY A 737 -10.17 -25.67 25.37
CA GLY A 737 -10.96 -25.53 24.13
C GLY A 737 -11.85 -24.29 24.08
N GLY A 738 -11.61 -23.31 24.96
CA GLY A 738 -12.40 -22.07 25.13
C GLY A 738 -12.34 -21.05 23.98
N GLY A 739 -11.48 -21.26 22.98
CA GLY A 739 -11.36 -20.43 21.77
C GLY A 739 -9.95 -19.87 21.54
N GLN A 740 -9.77 -19.26 20.36
CA GLN A 740 -8.51 -18.63 19.95
C GLN A 740 -8.55 -17.14 20.24
N TRP A 741 -7.39 -16.59 20.63
CA TRP A 741 -7.17 -15.17 20.84
C TRP A 741 -6.39 -14.58 19.68
N GLU A 742 -6.80 -13.40 19.23
CA GLU A 742 -6.19 -12.71 18.09
C GLU A 742 -5.28 -11.55 18.52
N PRO A 743 -4.09 -11.42 17.94
CA PRO A 743 -3.24 -10.27 18.19
C PRO A 743 -3.85 -9.02 17.55
N ARG A 744 -3.88 -7.92 18.30
CA ARG A 744 -4.27 -6.59 17.87
C ARG A 744 -3.22 -5.57 18.31
N ARG A 745 -3.05 -4.51 17.51
CA ARG A 745 -2.13 -3.41 17.82
C ARG A 745 -2.45 -2.75 19.16
N ASP A 746 -3.73 -2.53 19.39
CA ASP A 746 -4.35 -2.08 20.62
C ASP A 746 -5.76 -2.67 20.74
N LEU A 747 -6.45 -2.33 21.83
CA LEU A 747 -7.74 -2.91 22.18
C LEU A 747 -8.88 -1.88 22.13
N LEU A 748 -8.64 -0.66 21.62
CA LEU A 748 -9.61 0.43 21.69
C LEU A 748 -10.87 0.11 20.88
N ASP A 749 -10.71 -0.51 19.72
CA ASP A 749 -11.80 -0.94 18.84
C ASP A 749 -12.37 -2.32 19.20
N SER A 750 -11.86 -2.96 20.26
CA SER A 750 -12.28 -4.31 20.66
C SER A 750 -13.48 -4.25 21.59
N GLY A 751 -14.55 -4.96 21.25
CA GLY A 751 -15.70 -5.14 22.13
C GLY A 751 -15.35 -5.97 23.38
N GLY A 752 -16.16 -5.85 24.43
CA GLY A 752 -15.89 -6.51 25.73
C GLY A 752 -15.87 -8.04 25.72
N ARG A 753 -16.34 -8.67 24.63
CA ARG A 753 -16.30 -10.14 24.42
C ARG A 753 -15.24 -10.58 23.41
N ASP A 754 -14.57 -9.64 22.76
CA ASP A 754 -13.62 -9.97 21.69
C ASP A 754 -12.34 -10.50 22.31
N ARG A 755 -11.95 -11.73 21.95
CA ARG A 755 -10.75 -12.39 22.46
C ARG A 755 -9.51 -11.82 21.79
N HIS A 756 -9.18 -10.58 22.11
CA HIS A 756 -8.04 -9.85 21.56
C HIS A 756 -6.96 -9.63 22.61
N PHE A 757 -5.69 -9.64 22.17
CA PHE A 757 -4.55 -9.29 23.01
C PHE A 757 -3.58 -8.39 22.25
N THR A 758 -2.72 -7.68 22.98
CA THR A 758 -1.66 -6.84 22.40
C THR A 758 -0.29 -7.31 22.89
N GLY A 759 0.67 -7.46 21.99
CA GLY A 759 2.08 -7.61 22.33
C GLY A 759 2.73 -6.25 22.60
N GLU A 760 3.37 -6.12 23.76
CA GLU A 760 4.17 -4.96 24.13
C GLU A 760 5.64 -5.40 24.22
N LEU A 761 6.48 -4.96 23.28
CA LEU A 761 7.91 -5.20 23.33
C LEU A 761 8.55 -4.40 24.47
N GLU A 762 9.25 -5.09 25.36
CA GLU A 762 9.99 -4.47 26.47
C GLU A 762 11.39 -4.02 26.03
N ASP A 763 12.06 -3.24 26.88
CA ASP A 763 13.38 -2.67 26.58
C ASP A 763 14.48 -3.77 26.49
N ASP A 764 14.24 -4.96 27.03
CA ASP A 764 15.11 -6.14 26.94
C ASP A 764 14.86 -7.00 25.68
N GLY A 765 13.92 -6.60 24.82
CA GLY A 765 13.54 -7.32 23.60
C GLY A 765 12.54 -8.47 23.81
N ARG A 766 12.07 -8.71 25.03
CA ARG A 766 11.03 -9.70 25.30
C ARG A 766 9.63 -9.14 25.03
N LEU A 767 8.73 -10.02 24.62
CA LEU A 767 7.34 -9.64 24.33
C LEU A 767 6.45 -9.93 25.53
N ALA A 768 5.81 -8.90 26.06
CA ALA A 768 4.79 -9.03 27.10
C ALA A 768 3.39 -8.99 26.50
N LEU A 769 2.51 -9.92 26.87
CA LEU A 769 1.13 -9.97 26.37
C LEU A 769 0.19 -9.19 27.30
N ARG A 770 -0.62 -8.31 26.73
CA ARG A 770 -1.64 -7.52 27.43
C ARG A 770 -3.02 -7.88 26.93
N PHE A 771 -3.91 -8.25 27.85
CA PHE A 771 -5.30 -8.60 27.56
C PHE A 771 -6.27 -7.44 27.84
N GLY A 772 -7.52 -7.62 27.42
CA GLY A 772 -8.59 -6.66 27.63
C GLY A 772 -9.04 -6.54 29.08
N ASP A 773 -9.85 -5.53 29.33
CA ASP A 773 -10.44 -5.24 30.64
C ASP A 773 -11.94 -5.57 30.69
N GLY A 774 -12.48 -6.32 29.73
CA GLY A 774 -13.90 -6.68 29.63
C GLY A 774 -14.78 -5.57 29.06
N ARG A 775 -14.23 -4.36 28.84
CA ARG A 775 -14.85 -3.29 28.05
C ARG A 775 -14.15 -3.15 26.70
N HIS A 776 -12.82 -3.13 26.72
CA HIS A 776 -11.93 -3.03 25.57
C HIS A 776 -11.20 -4.38 25.40
N GLY A 777 -11.89 -5.35 24.79
CA GLY A 777 -11.46 -6.75 24.72
C GLY A 777 -11.84 -7.59 25.94
N ALA A 778 -11.95 -8.91 25.74
CA ALA A 778 -12.26 -9.89 26.76
C ALA A 778 -11.11 -10.07 27.77
N ARG A 779 -11.48 -10.49 28.98
CA ARG A 779 -10.52 -10.93 30.02
C ARG A 779 -10.34 -12.45 29.94
N PRO A 780 -9.11 -12.97 30.02
CA PRO A 780 -8.90 -14.40 30.19
C PRO A 780 -9.59 -14.91 31.45
N GLU A 781 -10.12 -16.14 31.37
CA GLU A 781 -10.82 -16.74 32.50
C GLU A 781 -9.83 -17.05 33.63
N PRO A 782 -10.04 -16.55 34.86
CA PRO A 782 -9.15 -16.82 35.98
C PRO A 782 -9.01 -18.33 36.24
N GLY A 783 -7.77 -18.81 36.39
CA GLY A 783 -7.47 -20.23 36.61
C GLY A 783 -7.40 -21.07 35.33
N SER A 784 -7.78 -20.54 34.16
CA SER A 784 -7.61 -21.24 32.87
C SER A 784 -6.13 -21.29 32.47
N ALA A 785 -5.75 -22.34 31.72
CA ALA A 785 -4.42 -22.44 31.12
C ALA A 785 -4.48 -21.95 29.67
N LEU A 786 -3.52 -21.11 29.28
CA LEU A 786 -3.35 -20.60 27.93
C LEU A 786 -2.17 -21.30 27.27
N GLU A 787 -2.37 -21.81 26.06
CA GLU A 787 -1.30 -22.33 25.19
C GLU A 787 -0.87 -21.24 24.21
N ILE A 788 0.42 -20.95 24.20
CA ILE A 788 1.03 -19.90 23.39
C ILE A 788 1.99 -20.54 22.41
N ARG A 789 1.72 -20.35 21.11
CA ARG A 789 2.61 -20.73 20.00
C ARG A 789 3.09 -19.45 19.32
N TYR A 790 4.38 -19.34 19.08
CA TYR A 790 4.93 -18.13 18.49
C TYR A 790 6.14 -18.40 17.61
N ARG A 791 6.38 -17.46 16.70
CA ARG A 791 7.48 -17.50 15.73
C ARG A 791 8.64 -16.64 16.22
N LEU A 792 9.85 -17.17 16.12
CA LEU A 792 11.09 -16.45 16.42
C LEU A 792 11.72 -15.90 15.14
N GLY A 793 12.29 -14.70 15.20
CA GLY A 793 12.98 -14.07 14.08
C GLY A 793 12.49 -12.64 13.81
N GLY A 794 12.56 -12.23 12.54
CA GLY A 794 12.31 -10.86 12.10
C GLY A 794 13.56 -9.99 12.10
N GLY A 795 13.36 -8.68 11.93
CA GLY A 795 14.46 -7.72 11.87
C GLY A 795 15.19 -7.78 10.53
N THR A 796 16.38 -7.19 10.51
CA THR A 796 17.22 -7.05 9.31
C THR A 796 17.90 -8.36 8.89
N ALA A 797 17.98 -9.35 9.79
CA ALA A 797 18.56 -10.68 9.53
C ALA A 797 17.83 -11.43 8.39
N GLY A 798 16.51 -11.21 8.26
CA GLY A 798 15.72 -11.82 7.18
C GLY A 798 15.98 -11.26 5.78
N ASN A 799 16.71 -10.14 5.64
CA ASN A 799 16.98 -9.52 4.33
C ASN A 799 18.13 -10.23 3.59
N VAL A 800 17.87 -11.46 3.15
CA VAL A 800 18.83 -12.28 2.41
C VAL A 800 18.83 -11.93 0.91
N GLY A 801 19.99 -12.07 0.26
CA GLY A 801 20.15 -11.80 -1.17
C GLY A 801 19.39 -12.77 -2.07
N ALA A 802 19.30 -12.45 -3.37
CA ALA A 802 18.76 -13.36 -4.37
C ALA A 802 19.59 -14.66 -4.44
N GLY A 803 18.91 -15.81 -4.52
CA GLY A 803 19.50 -17.14 -4.54
C GLY A 803 20.06 -17.64 -3.20
N ALA A 804 19.87 -16.91 -2.10
CA ALA A 804 20.33 -17.31 -0.77
C ALA A 804 19.45 -18.38 -0.10
N ILE A 805 18.14 -18.38 -0.38
CA ILE A 805 17.20 -19.41 0.09
C ILE A 805 17.30 -20.58 -0.88
N ASN A 806 17.95 -21.65 -0.48
CA ASN A 806 18.37 -22.75 -1.36
C ASN A 806 18.01 -24.16 -0.85
N HIS A 807 17.38 -24.26 0.33
CA HIS A 807 17.00 -25.54 0.93
C HIS A 807 15.51 -25.59 1.27
N LEU A 808 14.87 -26.71 0.96
CA LEU A 808 13.54 -27.09 1.46
C LEU A 808 13.71 -28.00 2.68
N VAL A 809 13.19 -27.57 3.83
CA VAL A 809 13.23 -28.31 5.09
C VAL A 809 11.89 -28.99 5.29
N LEU A 810 11.90 -30.32 5.44
CA LEU A 810 10.70 -31.12 5.66
C LEU A 810 10.59 -31.57 7.11
N CYS A 811 9.35 -31.68 7.55
CA CYS A 811 9.03 -32.37 8.79
C CYS A 811 8.93 -33.88 8.54
N ARG A 812 9.95 -34.64 8.94
CA ARG A 812 9.96 -36.12 8.85
C ARG A 812 10.30 -36.71 10.22
N ASP A 813 9.58 -37.77 10.61
CA ASP A 813 9.94 -38.55 11.79
C ASP A 813 11.26 -39.29 11.56
N GLU A 814 12.16 -39.25 12.55
CA GLU A 814 13.48 -39.92 12.54
C GLU A 814 13.40 -41.43 12.25
N THR A 815 12.22 -42.04 12.40
CA THR A 815 11.97 -43.47 12.17
C THR A 815 11.63 -43.83 10.72
N ALA A 816 11.36 -42.85 9.85
CA ALA A 816 10.99 -43.06 8.43
C ALA A 816 12.18 -42.91 7.46
N VAL A 817 13.37 -42.62 7.96
CA VAL A 817 14.57 -42.19 7.21
C VAL A 817 15.07 -43.25 6.21
N ASP A 818 14.83 -44.55 6.47
CA ASP A 818 15.40 -45.65 5.67
C ASP A 818 14.51 -46.18 4.52
N SER A 819 13.32 -45.61 4.27
CA SER A 819 12.36 -46.21 3.32
C SER A 819 11.62 -45.26 2.37
N ALA A 820 11.89 -43.95 2.42
CA ALA A 820 11.23 -42.98 1.54
C ALA A 820 12.07 -42.72 0.28
N GLU A 821 11.45 -42.84 -0.91
CA GLU A 821 12.04 -42.33 -2.15
C GLU A 821 12.48 -40.86 -1.97
N PRO A 822 13.59 -40.43 -2.61
CA PRO A 822 13.96 -39.03 -2.63
C PRO A 822 12.82 -38.19 -3.20
N MET A 823 12.57 -37.04 -2.54
CA MET A 823 11.55 -36.11 -2.99
C MET A 823 11.89 -35.63 -4.40
N PRO A 824 10.90 -35.47 -5.29
CA PRO A 824 11.11 -35.06 -6.68
C PRO A 824 11.36 -33.54 -6.81
N VAL A 825 12.17 -32.97 -5.92
CA VAL A 825 12.51 -31.55 -5.90
C VAL A 825 13.94 -31.41 -6.41
N ALA A 826 14.09 -30.89 -7.62
CA ALA A 826 15.37 -30.69 -8.29
C ALA A 826 16.08 -29.43 -7.79
N GLY A 827 15.34 -28.36 -7.49
CA GLY A 827 15.91 -27.06 -7.16
C GLY A 827 15.00 -26.21 -6.28
N VAL A 828 15.61 -25.41 -5.41
CA VAL A 828 14.94 -24.40 -4.59
C VAL A 828 15.78 -23.14 -4.67
N ARG A 829 15.16 -22.00 -5.02
CA ARG A 829 15.82 -20.70 -5.01
C ARG A 829 14.85 -19.57 -4.74
N ASN A 830 15.31 -18.43 -4.23
CA ASN A 830 14.59 -17.17 -4.29
C ASN A 830 15.13 -16.29 -5.44
N PRO A 831 14.41 -16.11 -6.56
CA PRO A 831 14.92 -15.30 -7.68
C PRO A 831 15.10 -13.82 -7.31
N LEU A 832 14.24 -13.32 -6.43
CA LEU A 832 14.25 -11.96 -5.87
C LEU A 832 14.84 -11.97 -4.45
N PRO A 833 15.53 -10.91 -4.03
CA PRO A 833 16.01 -10.78 -2.66
C PRO A 833 14.84 -10.75 -1.66
N ALA A 834 15.07 -11.24 -0.45
CA ALA A 834 14.14 -11.05 0.64
C ALA A 834 14.21 -9.59 1.13
N VAL A 835 13.05 -8.96 1.32
CA VAL A 835 12.94 -7.52 1.63
C VAL A 835 11.90 -7.23 2.71
N GLY A 836 12.02 -6.08 3.36
CA GLY A 836 11.07 -5.59 4.36
C GLY A 836 11.44 -5.89 5.81
N GLY A 837 12.47 -6.71 6.04
CA GLY A 837 13.00 -6.97 7.38
C GLY A 837 13.51 -5.68 8.03
N THR A 838 12.91 -5.29 9.14
CA THR A 838 13.16 -3.99 9.80
C THR A 838 13.27 -4.17 11.30
N GLU A 839 14.24 -3.52 11.94
CA GLU A 839 14.38 -3.53 13.40
C GLU A 839 13.27 -2.72 14.12
N PRO A 840 13.04 -2.95 15.42
CA PRO A 840 12.15 -2.12 16.22
C PRO A 840 12.50 -0.63 16.14
N GLU A 841 11.49 0.23 16.01
CA GLU A 841 11.72 1.67 15.86
C GLU A 841 12.43 2.27 17.09
N PRO A 842 13.53 3.01 16.95
CA PRO A 842 14.21 3.63 18.09
C PRO A 842 13.36 4.71 18.78
N VAL A 843 13.36 4.75 20.11
CA VAL A 843 12.56 5.71 20.91
C VAL A 843 12.88 7.18 20.56
N GLU A 844 14.17 7.52 20.36
CA GLU A 844 14.60 8.87 19.98
C GLU A 844 14.12 9.30 18.58
N GLN A 845 13.90 8.33 17.68
CA GLN A 845 13.31 8.61 16.38
C GLN A 845 11.81 8.86 16.53
N VAL A 846 11.11 8.06 17.32
CA VAL A 846 9.67 8.23 17.62
C VAL A 846 9.38 9.60 18.22
N ARG A 847 10.18 10.06 19.20
CA ARG A 847 10.02 11.40 19.81
C ARG A 847 10.07 12.54 18.79
N ARG A 848 10.89 12.40 17.74
CA ARG A 848 11.03 13.40 16.67
C ARG A 848 9.92 13.29 15.61
N LEU A 849 9.56 12.07 15.22
CA LEU A 849 8.61 11.83 14.14
C LEU A 849 7.14 11.96 14.56
N ALA A 850 6.79 11.46 15.75
CA ALA A 850 5.39 11.36 16.17
C ALA A 850 4.64 12.71 16.19
N PRO A 851 5.20 13.83 16.70
CA PRO A 851 4.54 15.13 16.63
C PRO A 851 4.37 15.69 15.21
N LEU A 852 5.28 15.32 14.30
CA LEU A 852 5.25 15.77 12.90
C LEU A 852 4.26 14.96 12.06
N ASP A 853 4.00 13.71 12.43
CA ASP A 853 3.12 12.80 11.69
C ASP A 853 1.68 13.33 11.62
N LEU A 854 1.21 14.00 12.69
CA LEU A 854 -0.09 14.71 12.72
C LEU A 854 -0.27 15.73 11.58
N ARG A 855 0.83 16.32 11.08
CA ARG A 855 0.79 17.25 9.95
C ARG A 855 0.94 16.55 8.60
N ARG A 856 1.56 15.37 8.57
CA ARG A 856 1.88 14.62 7.34
C ARG A 856 0.76 13.69 6.92
N VAL A 857 0.14 13.00 7.87
CA VAL A 857 -0.88 11.97 7.60
C VAL A 857 -2.18 12.43 8.24
N ARG A 858 -3.13 12.85 7.40
CA ARG A 858 -4.47 13.23 7.87
C ARG A 858 -5.37 12.01 7.84
N LEU A 859 -5.70 11.52 9.02
CA LEU A 859 -6.62 10.40 9.20
C LEU A 859 -8.09 10.84 9.33
N ARG A 860 -8.36 12.16 9.33
CA ARG A 860 -9.70 12.74 9.51
C ARG A 860 -9.79 14.06 8.74
N ALA A 861 -10.93 14.30 8.10
CA ALA A 861 -11.21 15.58 7.43
C ALA A 861 -12.04 16.47 8.36
N VAL A 862 -11.41 17.51 8.93
CA VAL A 862 -12.06 18.42 9.89
C VAL A 862 -12.43 19.75 9.23
N THR A 863 -11.52 20.28 8.42
CA THR A 863 -11.68 21.54 7.67
C THR A 863 -12.03 21.27 6.21
N ALA A 864 -12.51 22.30 5.51
CA ALA A 864 -12.77 22.19 4.08
C ALA A 864 -11.50 21.85 3.28
N ASP A 865 -10.37 22.49 3.62
CA ASP A 865 -9.08 22.22 2.98
C ASP A 865 -8.63 20.75 3.17
N ASP A 866 -8.99 20.11 4.29
CA ASP A 866 -8.72 18.68 4.48
C ASP A 866 -9.44 17.81 3.46
N TYR A 867 -10.73 18.09 3.19
CA TYR A 867 -11.48 17.36 2.15
C TYR A 867 -10.88 17.58 0.76
N ALA A 868 -10.48 18.82 0.44
CA ALA A 868 -9.87 19.16 -0.84
C ALA A 868 -8.52 18.45 -1.05
N GLU A 869 -7.65 18.42 -0.03
CA GLU A 869 -6.35 17.77 -0.11
C GLU A 869 -6.47 16.25 -0.19
N LEU A 870 -7.36 15.64 0.62
CA LEU A 870 -7.63 14.21 0.56
C LEU A 870 -8.21 13.78 -0.79
N ALA A 871 -9.13 14.58 -1.36
CA ALA A 871 -9.68 14.32 -2.69
C ALA A 871 -8.63 14.44 -3.79
N SER A 872 -7.74 15.43 -3.70
CA SER A 872 -6.64 15.64 -4.67
C SER A 872 -5.59 14.53 -4.64
N GLY A 873 -5.49 13.78 -3.53
CA GLY A 873 -4.61 12.62 -3.43
C GLY A 873 -5.14 11.36 -4.12
N LEU A 874 -6.39 11.36 -4.58
CA LEU A 874 -7.01 10.20 -5.23
C LEU A 874 -6.64 10.11 -6.72
N PRO A 875 -6.39 8.90 -7.25
CA PRO A 875 -6.05 8.73 -8.66
C PRO A 875 -7.12 9.29 -9.61
N GLY A 876 -6.71 10.05 -10.63
CA GLY A 876 -7.60 10.62 -11.64
C GLY A 876 -8.17 11.99 -11.27
N VAL A 877 -7.87 12.51 -10.08
CA VAL A 877 -8.19 13.89 -9.69
C VAL A 877 -6.96 14.77 -9.94
N GLN A 878 -7.09 15.78 -10.80
CA GLN A 878 -6.04 16.77 -11.00
C GLN A 878 -5.98 17.74 -9.83
N ARG A 879 -7.15 18.27 -9.44
CA ARG A 879 -7.34 19.19 -8.31
C ARG A 879 -8.74 19.02 -7.71
N ALA A 880 -8.87 19.35 -6.44
CA ALA A 880 -10.17 19.47 -5.78
C ALA A 880 -10.23 20.71 -4.89
N ALA A 881 -11.44 21.22 -4.67
CA ALA A 881 -11.75 22.23 -3.68
C ALA A 881 -12.96 21.79 -2.88
N ALA A 882 -13.07 22.28 -1.64
CA ALA A 882 -14.21 21.94 -0.81
C ALA A 882 -14.70 23.14 0.00
N GLU A 883 -15.95 23.07 0.41
CA GLU A 883 -16.61 24.03 1.29
C GLU A 883 -17.49 23.28 2.28
N ILE A 884 -17.52 23.72 3.55
CA ILE A 884 -18.42 23.17 4.57
C ILE A 884 -19.51 24.20 4.81
N ARG A 885 -20.77 23.81 4.60
CA ARG A 885 -21.92 24.69 4.76
C ARG A 885 -23.02 24.05 5.60
N TRP A 886 -23.74 24.88 6.35
CA TRP A 886 -24.92 24.45 7.09
C TRP A 886 -26.16 24.49 6.18
N THR A 887 -26.86 23.37 6.04
CA THR A 887 -28.09 23.29 5.21
C THR A 887 -29.38 23.59 5.98
N GLY A 888 -29.28 23.94 7.25
CA GLY A 888 -30.42 24.15 8.15
C GLY A 888 -30.63 23.00 9.14
N SER A 889 -30.20 21.79 8.80
CA SER A 889 -30.34 20.58 9.63
C SER A 889 -29.02 19.82 9.84
N VAL A 890 -28.14 19.82 8.84
CA VAL A 890 -26.85 19.12 8.87
C VAL A 890 -25.74 20.00 8.29
N GLN A 891 -24.49 19.72 8.66
CA GLN A 891 -23.34 20.28 7.96
C GLN A 891 -23.11 19.43 6.71
N GLU A 892 -22.94 20.04 5.55
CA GLU A 892 -22.56 19.35 4.32
C GLU A 892 -21.17 19.81 3.87
N ALA A 893 -20.29 18.85 3.59
CA ALA A 893 -19.01 19.05 2.92
C ALA A 893 -19.21 18.86 1.41
N HIS A 894 -19.17 19.98 0.68
CA HIS A 894 -19.29 20.01 -0.78
C HIS A 894 -17.88 19.96 -1.37
N VAL A 895 -17.58 18.94 -2.16
CA VAL A 895 -16.27 18.71 -2.76
C VAL A 895 -16.39 18.77 -4.27
N ALA A 896 -15.76 19.77 -4.87
CA ALA A 896 -15.71 19.96 -6.32
C ALA A 896 -14.43 19.33 -6.88
N VAL A 897 -14.58 18.49 -7.91
CA VAL A 897 -13.49 17.71 -8.52
C VAL A 897 -13.19 18.19 -9.93
N ASP A 898 -11.92 18.45 -10.21
CA ASP A 898 -11.34 18.69 -11.54
C ASP A 898 -10.52 17.45 -11.94
N ALA A 899 -10.89 16.78 -13.04
CA ALA A 899 -10.33 15.50 -13.43
C ALA A 899 -9.01 15.64 -14.21
N ASP A 900 -8.17 14.61 -14.19
CA ASP A 900 -7.02 14.53 -15.08
C ASP A 900 -7.50 14.49 -16.56
N CYS A 901 -7.03 15.46 -17.35
CA CYS A 901 -7.47 15.79 -18.72
C CYS A 901 -8.70 16.70 -18.75
N SER A 902 -8.73 17.62 -19.73
CA SER A 902 -9.58 18.82 -19.80
C SER A 902 -11.09 18.60 -20.03
N GLY A 903 -11.71 17.64 -19.35
CA GLY A 903 -13.14 17.30 -19.45
C GLY A 903 -13.81 17.13 -18.09
N ASP A 904 -15.14 17.07 -18.10
CA ASP A 904 -15.91 16.86 -16.86
C ASP A 904 -15.60 15.48 -16.27
N PRO A 905 -15.47 15.36 -14.93
CA PRO A 905 -15.22 14.09 -14.27
C PRO A 905 -16.33 13.08 -14.58
N SER A 906 -15.95 11.85 -14.90
CA SER A 906 -16.93 10.77 -15.10
C SER A 906 -17.68 10.45 -13.78
N PRO A 907 -18.93 9.99 -13.84
CA PRO A 907 -19.68 9.58 -12.64
C PRO A 907 -18.93 8.54 -11.78
N ALA A 908 -18.24 7.59 -12.42
CA ALA A 908 -17.43 6.59 -11.73
C ALA A 908 -16.28 7.20 -10.92
N LEU A 909 -15.66 8.29 -11.43
CA LEU A 909 -14.63 9.02 -10.71
C LEU A 909 -15.22 9.74 -9.49
N LEU A 910 -16.34 10.44 -9.65
CA LEU A 910 -17.01 11.12 -8.54
C LEU A 910 -17.42 10.15 -7.43
N ASP A 911 -17.98 8.98 -7.79
CA ASP A 911 -18.32 7.92 -6.85
C ASP A 911 -17.09 7.38 -6.12
N SER A 912 -15.97 7.20 -6.84
CA SER A 912 -14.71 6.74 -6.24
C SER A 912 -14.14 7.77 -5.24
N VAL A 913 -14.28 9.07 -5.53
CA VAL A 913 -13.87 10.16 -4.64
C VAL A 913 -14.77 10.24 -3.41
N ALA A 914 -16.10 10.18 -3.61
CA ALA A 914 -17.07 10.16 -2.51
C ALA A 914 -16.79 9.00 -1.55
N GLN A 915 -16.56 7.81 -2.11
CA GLN A 915 -16.23 6.62 -1.34
C GLN A 915 -14.88 6.74 -0.63
N GLY A 916 -13.86 7.29 -1.29
CA GLY A 916 -12.54 7.51 -0.69
C GLY A 916 -12.59 8.46 0.51
N LEU A 917 -13.45 9.48 0.45
CA LEU A 917 -13.63 10.47 1.51
C LEU A 917 -14.54 10.01 2.65
N ASP A 918 -15.43 9.04 2.44
CA ASP A 918 -16.40 8.60 3.47
C ASP A 918 -15.70 8.08 4.74
N GLY A 919 -14.55 7.41 4.59
CA GLY A 919 -13.73 6.95 5.72
C GLY A 919 -13.09 8.08 6.55
N TYR A 920 -12.92 9.26 5.97
CA TYR A 920 -12.35 10.45 6.63
C TYR A 920 -13.41 11.44 7.10
N ARG A 921 -14.65 11.25 6.67
CA ARG A 921 -15.80 12.12 6.95
C ARG A 921 -16.05 12.20 8.44
N ARG A 922 -16.32 13.41 8.93
CA ARG A 922 -16.74 13.63 10.32
C ARG A 922 -18.18 13.13 10.53
N ILE A 923 -18.43 12.44 11.64
CA ILE A 923 -19.79 12.07 12.05
C ILE A 923 -20.67 13.33 12.11
N GLY A 924 -21.81 13.29 11.39
CA GLY A 924 -22.76 14.41 11.28
C GLY A 924 -22.49 15.40 10.15
N HIS A 925 -21.46 15.19 9.32
CA HIS A 925 -21.23 15.97 8.09
C HIS A 925 -21.63 15.16 6.87
N ASP A 926 -22.62 15.56 6.08
CA ASP A 926 -22.96 14.88 4.82
C ASP A 926 -21.99 15.25 3.70
N LEU A 927 -21.62 14.28 2.86
CA LEU A 927 -20.62 14.47 1.80
C LEU A 927 -21.33 14.58 0.45
N VAL A 928 -21.04 15.64 -0.29
CA VAL A 928 -21.55 15.86 -1.65
C VAL A 928 -20.35 16.07 -2.57
N VAL A 929 -20.09 15.12 -3.46
CA VAL A 929 -19.01 15.22 -4.46
C VAL A 929 -19.62 15.57 -5.81
N MET A 930 -19.08 16.61 -6.44
CA MET A 930 -19.62 17.18 -7.66
C MET A 930 -18.51 17.60 -8.63
N PRO A 931 -18.78 17.73 -9.94
CA PRO A 931 -17.82 18.33 -10.86
C PRO A 931 -17.53 19.79 -10.50
N ALA A 932 -16.35 20.27 -10.89
CA ALA A 932 -16.01 21.69 -10.81
C ALA A 932 -17.04 22.56 -11.55
N ARG A 933 -17.55 23.62 -10.89
CA ARG A 933 -18.48 24.54 -11.55
C ARG A 933 -17.69 25.51 -12.42
N HIS A 934 -17.70 25.30 -13.73
CA HIS A 934 -17.12 26.25 -14.67
C HIS A 934 -17.99 27.51 -14.79
N VAL A 935 -17.40 28.68 -14.57
CA VAL A 935 -18.07 29.99 -14.67
C VAL A 935 -17.63 30.65 -15.98
N PRO A 936 -18.49 30.69 -17.01
CA PRO A 936 -18.18 31.34 -18.27
C PRO A 936 -18.17 32.86 -18.11
N LEU A 937 -17.15 33.51 -18.66
CA LEU A 937 -16.94 34.96 -18.54
C LEU A 937 -17.26 35.70 -19.85
N ASP A 938 -17.85 36.90 -19.74
CA ASP A 938 -18.03 37.86 -20.84
C ASP A 938 -17.10 39.06 -20.63
N ILE A 939 -16.02 39.10 -21.43
CA ILE A 939 -14.94 40.07 -21.28
C ILE A 939 -14.83 40.90 -22.55
N ALA A 940 -14.77 42.23 -22.39
CA ALA A 940 -14.51 43.16 -23.48
C ALA A 940 -13.34 44.09 -23.14
N LEU A 941 -12.37 44.19 -24.06
CA LEU A 941 -11.24 45.09 -23.94
C LEU A 941 -11.18 46.04 -25.14
N GLU A 942 -10.93 47.31 -24.85
CA GLU A 942 -10.51 48.32 -25.80
C GLU A 942 -8.99 48.47 -25.73
N VAL A 943 -8.31 48.27 -26.86
CA VAL A 943 -6.86 48.26 -26.95
C VAL A 943 -6.43 49.34 -27.94
N CYS A 944 -5.53 50.22 -27.53
CA CYS A 944 -4.92 51.21 -28.42
C CYS A 944 -3.59 50.68 -28.97
N ALA A 945 -3.46 50.60 -30.29
CA ALA A 945 -2.22 50.18 -30.94
C ALA A 945 -1.19 51.32 -31.03
N GLU A 946 0.09 50.99 -30.93
CA GLU A 946 1.18 51.90 -31.24
C GLU A 946 1.31 52.10 -32.77
N PRO A 947 1.66 53.31 -33.25
CA PRO A 947 1.89 53.56 -34.67
C PRO A 947 2.96 52.61 -35.26
N GLY A 948 2.74 52.12 -36.48
CA GLY A 948 3.66 51.24 -37.20
C GLY A 948 3.49 49.73 -36.93
N HIS A 949 2.56 49.33 -36.06
CA HIS A 949 2.21 47.91 -35.84
C HIS A 949 0.90 47.55 -36.55
N GLN A 950 0.83 46.36 -37.13
CA GLN A 950 -0.39 45.87 -37.80
C GLN A 950 -1.42 45.41 -36.78
N HIS A 951 -2.65 45.94 -36.87
CA HIS A 951 -3.77 45.57 -35.97
C HIS A 951 -4.04 44.06 -35.92
N GLY A 952 -3.95 43.37 -37.06
CA GLY A 952 -4.16 41.92 -37.13
C GLY A 952 -3.16 41.11 -36.29
N GLN A 953 -1.90 41.56 -36.21
CA GLN A 953 -0.85 40.90 -35.44
C GLN A 953 -1.07 41.06 -33.94
N ILE A 954 -1.47 42.26 -33.51
CA ILE A 954 -1.79 42.55 -32.10
C ILE A 954 -3.00 41.72 -31.65
N LEU A 955 -4.05 41.66 -32.47
CA LEU A 955 -5.27 40.90 -32.17
C LEU A 955 -4.98 39.39 -32.03
N ALA A 956 -4.15 38.83 -32.92
CA ALA A 956 -3.75 37.42 -32.86
C ALA A 956 -2.94 37.09 -31.60
N GLU A 957 -2.03 37.98 -31.19
CA GLU A 957 -1.25 37.81 -29.96
C GLU A 957 -2.10 37.95 -28.69
N LEU A 958 -3.06 38.88 -28.65
CA LEU A 958 -3.98 39.01 -27.53
C LEU A 958 -4.88 37.78 -27.38
N TYR A 959 -5.44 37.26 -28.48
CA TYR A 959 -6.22 36.01 -28.45
C TYR A 959 -5.37 34.81 -28.00
N ARG A 960 -4.08 34.81 -28.33
CA ARG A 960 -3.15 33.77 -27.88
C ARG A 960 -2.88 33.87 -26.38
N VAL A 961 -2.57 35.06 -25.86
CA VAL A 961 -2.30 35.31 -24.43
C VAL A 961 -3.51 35.00 -23.55
N PHE A 962 -4.70 35.39 -23.99
CA PHE A 962 -5.96 35.05 -23.33
C PHE A 962 -6.52 33.68 -23.74
N GLY A 963 -5.74 32.84 -24.42
CA GLY A 963 -6.17 31.50 -24.81
C GLY A 963 -6.02 30.46 -23.69
N ARG A 964 -6.64 29.28 -23.89
CA ARG A 964 -6.52 28.11 -23.02
C ARG A 964 -5.24 27.27 -23.24
N ARG A 965 -4.37 27.69 -24.17
CA ARG A 965 -3.19 26.93 -24.58
C ARG A 965 -1.95 27.39 -23.80
N ARG A 966 -0.95 26.52 -23.70
CA ARG A 966 0.36 26.91 -23.19
C ARG A 966 1.04 27.84 -24.21
N LEU A 967 1.48 29.00 -23.74
CA LEU A 967 2.21 29.99 -24.52
C LEU A 967 3.66 29.52 -24.76
N PRO A 968 4.36 30.05 -25.78
CA PRO A 968 5.77 29.75 -25.99
C PRO A 968 6.61 30.10 -24.75
N GLY A 969 7.53 29.20 -24.37
CA GLY A 969 8.35 29.35 -23.15
C GLY A 969 7.76 28.72 -21.89
N GLY A 970 6.71 27.90 -22.00
CA GLY A 970 6.13 27.15 -20.88
C GLY A 970 5.21 27.98 -19.96
N ARG A 971 4.99 29.26 -20.28
CA ARG A 971 4.00 30.09 -19.60
C ARG A 971 2.60 29.61 -19.97
N LEU A 972 1.72 29.53 -18.99
CA LEU A 972 0.32 29.18 -19.24
C LEU A 972 -0.41 30.42 -19.81
N GLY A 973 -1.32 30.21 -20.77
CA GLY A 973 -2.27 31.24 -21.19
C GLY A 973 -3.14 31.68 -20.02
N PHE A 974 -3.68 32.89 -20.07
CA PHE A 974 -4.38 33.49 -18.93
C PHE A 974 -5.60 32.65 -18.50
N PHE A 975 -6.37 32.10 -19.45
CA PHE A 975 -7.53 31.24 -19.19
C PHE A 975 -7.20 29.75 -19.33
N HIS A 976 -5.93 29.34 -19.17
CA HIS A 976 -5.57 27.93 -19.11
C HIS A 976 -6.14 27.29 -17.82
N PRO A 977 -6.71 26.06 -17.87
CA PRO A 977 -7.25 25.36 -16.69
C PRO A 977 -6.28 25.29 -15.51
N ASP A 978 -5.00 24.98 -15.77
CA ASP A 978 -3.96 24.97 -14.74
C ASP A 978 -3.63 26.36 -14.12
N ALA A 979 -3.95 27.47 -14.80
CA ALA A 979 -3.55 28.84 -14.42
C ALA A 979 -4.61 29.59 -13.59
N LEU A 980 -5.89 29.36 -13.85
CA LEU A 980 -7.01 29.85 -13.05
C LEU A 980 -7.68 28.65 -12.41
N THR A 981 -7.46 28.49 -11.11
CA THR A 981 -7.93 27.33 -10.34
C THR A 981 -9.16 27.70 -9.52
N PHE A 982 -9.71 26.73 -8.79
CA PHE A 982 -10.78 26.94 -7.80
C PHE A 982 -10.62 28.23 -6.99
N GLY A 983 -11.67 29.05 -6.95
CA GLY A 983 -11.72 30.29 -6.16
C GLY A 983 -10.77 31.39 -6.58
N THR A 984 -10.02 31.25 -7.67
CA THR A 984 -9.07 32.28 -8.12
C THR A 984 -9.82 33.48 -8.71
N PRO A 985 -9.74 34.68 -8.10
CA PRO A 985 -10.45 35.84 -8.62
C PRO A 985 -9.78 36.38 -9.90
N VAL A 986 -10.59 36.86 -10.84
CA VAL A 986 -10.10 37.50 -12.07
C VAL A 986 -9.93 38.98 -11.82
N ARG A 987 -8.67 39.40 -11.60
CA ARG A 987 -8.32 40.80 -11.33
C ARG A 987 -8.15 41.59 -12.62
N LEU A 988 -8.78 42.76 -12.70
CA LEU A 988 -8.68 43.67 -13.84
C LEU A 988 -7.22 44.08 -14.09
N SER A 989 -6.45 44.33 -13.03
CA SER A 989 -5.02 44.66 -13.13
C SER A 989 -4.18 43.56 -13.80
N ARG A 990 -4.51 42.27 -13.58
CA ARG A 990 -3.80 41.15 -14.23
C ARG A 990 -4.21 41.01 -15.70
N LEU A 991 -5.48 41.27 -16.04
CA LEU A 991 -5.95 41.32 -17.43
C LEU A 991 -5.26 42.46 -18.20
N VAL A 992 -5.25 43.66 -17.63
CA VAL A 992 -4.57 44.83 -18.23
C VAL A 992 -3.07 44.57 -18.36
N ALA A 993 -2.41 44.02 -17.33
CA ALA A 993 -0.98 43.71 -17.40
C ALA A 993 -0.66 42.64 -18.46
N ALA A 994 -1.51 41.61 -18.60
CA ALA A 994 -1.35 40.58 -19.62
C ALA A 994 -1.50 41.15 -21.04
N ALA A 995 -2.46 42.06 -21.25
CA ALA A 995 -2.68 42.72 -22.53
C ALA A 995 -1.62 43.78 -22.85
N ALA A 996 -1.20 44.58 -21.86
CA ALA A 996 -0.17 45.61 -22.03
C ALA A 996 1.24 45.03 -22.26
N ALA A 997 1.47 43.78 -21.83
CA ALA A 997 2.71 43.07 -22.13
C ALA A 997 2.83 42.62 -23.60
N VAL A 998 1.77 42.75 -24.40
CA VAL A 998 1.81 42.45 -25.84
C VAL A 998 2.47 43.60 -26.59
N ARG A 999 3.49 43.28 -27.39
CA ARG A 999 4.25 44.26 -28.17
C ARG A 999 3.35 44.99 -29.16
N GLY A 1000 3.41 46.32 -29.18
CA GLY A 1000 2.59 47.19 -30.03
C GLY A 1000 1.29 47.66 -29.36
N VAL A 1001 1.05 47.34 -28.09
CA VAL A 1001 -0.08 47.87 -27.30
C VAL A 1001 0.36 49.11 -26.52
N ARG A 1002 -0.25 50.26 -26.79
CA ARG A 1002 0.02 51.53 -26.11
C ARG A 1002 -0.74 51.67 -24.80
N SER A 1003 -2.02 51.29 -24.81
CA SER A 1003 -2.91 51.35 -23.65
C SER A 1003 -4.06 50.36 -23.78
N VAL A 1004 -4.60 49.90 -22.66
CA VAL A 1004 -5.72 48.95 -22.59
C VAL A 1004 -6.74 49.44 -21.57
N SER A 1005 -8.00 49.49 -21.96
CA SER A 1005 -9.14 49.70 -21.07
C SER A 1005 -10.07 48.48 -21.13
N VAL A 1006 -10.44 47.93 -19.98
CA VAL A 1006 -11.44 46.85 -19.91
C VAL A 1006 -12.81 47.51 -19.84
N THR A 1007 -13.66 47.28 -20.84
CA THR A 1007 -15.01 47.87 -20.92
C THR A 1007 -16.08 46.93 -20.39
N ARG A 1008 -15.79 45.62 -20.30
CA ARG A 1008 -16.69 44.62 -19.71
C ARG A 1008 -15.90 43.53 -18.98
N LEU A 1009 -16.29 43.24 -17.74
CA LEU A 1009 -15.81 42.12 -16.96
C LEU A 1009 -16.96 41.64 -16.06
N ARG A 1010 -17.63 40.55 -16.43
CA ARG A 1010 -18.76 39.98 -15.69
C ARG A 1010 -18.91 38.48 -15.95
N ARG A 1011 -19.69 37.78 -15.12
CA ARG A 1011 -20.18 36.44 -15.43
C ARG A 1011 -21.16 36.50 -16.60
N MET A 1012 -21.14 35.51 -17.49
CA MET A 1012 -21.92 35.56 -18.74
C MET A 1012 -23.42 35.29 -18.54
N PHE A 1013 -23.80 34.48 -17.53
CA PHE A 1013 -25.18 34.01 -17.31
C PHE A 1013 -25.78 34.36 -15.93
N ASP A 1014 -25.04 35.06 -15.06
CA ASP A 1014 -25.53 35.51 -13.76
C ASP A 1014 -25.75 37.04 -13.80
N ASP A 1015 -26.93 37.50 -13.41
CA ASP A 1015 -27.28 38.93 -13.20
C ASP A 1015 -27.06 39.32 -11.72
N ASP A 1016 -25.89 38.98 -11.16
CA ASP A 1016 -25.55 39.35 -9.78
C ASP A 1016 -25.33 40.88 -9.68
N PRO A 1017 -25.99 41.60 -8.76
CA PRO A 1017 -25.75 43.03 -8.57
C PRO A 1017 -24.27 43.38 -8.26
N ASP A 1018 -23.52 42.48 -7.61
CA ASP A 1018 -22.09 42.67 -7.32
C ASP A 1018 -21.20 42.52 -8.57
N ASP A 1019 -21.67 41.84 -9.62
CA ASP A 1019 -20.95 41.73 -10.91
C ASP A 1019 -20.97 43.06 -11.69
N ARG A 1020 -21.95 43.93 -11.42
CA ARG A 1020 -22.01 45.28 -12.01
C ARG A 1020 -20.94 46.20 -11.42
N THR A 1021 -20.52 45.96 -10.18
CA THR A 1021 -19.43 46.71 -9.53
C THR A 1021 -18.06 46.07 -9.73
N ALA A 1022 -17.94 44.88 -10.30
CA ALA A 1022 -16.64 44.21 -10.52
C ALA A 1022 -15.62 45.05 -11.35
N LEU A 1023 -16.11 45.90 -12.26
CA LEU A 1023 -15.31 46.89 -12.99
C LEU A 1023 -14.86 48.07 -12.11
N GLU A 1024 -15.70 48.52 -11.19
CA GLU A 1024 -15.43 49.61 -10.25
C GLU A 1024 -14.47 49.14 -9.13
N ASP A 1025 -14.68 47.92 -8.62
CA ASP A 1025 -13.85 47.27 -7.61
C ASP A 1025 -12.53 46.69 -8.18
N GLY A 1026 -12.46 46.53 -9.51
CA GLY A 1026 -11.30 46.01 -10.24
C GLY A 1026 -11.04 44.50 -10.05
N VAL A 1027 -11.98 43.75 -9.49
CA VAL A 1027 -11.85 42.30 -9.22
C VAL A 1027 -13.19 41.60 -9.41
N LEU A 1028 -13.23 40.60 -10.31
CA LEU A 1028 -14.34 39.66 -10.42
C LEU A 1028 -14.11 38.48 -9.47
N ARG A 1029 -15.00 38.29 -8.50
CA ARG A 1029 -14.91 37.22 -7.51
C ARG A 1029 -15.42 35.90 -8.09
N ILE A 1030 -14.69 34.83 -7.85
CA ILE A 1030 -15.04 33.45 -8.23
C ILE A 1030 -15.23 32.66 -6.94
N GLY A 1031 -16.30 31.88 -6.85
CA GLY A 1031 -16.62 31.08 -5.66
C GLY A 1031 -15.58 29.99 -5.40
N PRO A 1032 -15.49 29.45 -4.16
CA PRO A 1032 -14.48 28.47 -3.77
C PRO A 1032 -14.57 27.17 -4.57
N LEU A 1033 -15.76 26.78 -5.03
CA LEU A 1033 -16.00 25.58 -5.84
C LEU A 1033 -16.06 25.88 -7.36
N GLU A 1034 -15.75 27.12 -7.76
CA GLU A 1034 -15.90 27.62 -9.12
C GLU A 1034 -14.55 27.79 -9.82
N ILE A 1035 -14.51 27.51 -11.13
CA ILE A 1035 -13.35 27.73 -12.00
C ILE A 1035 -13.74 28.68 -13.13
N ALA A 1036 -13.04 29.80 -13.25
CA ALA A 1036 -13.26 30.76 -14.33
C ALA A 1036 -12.92 30.13 -15.71
N ARG A 1037 -13.83 30.28 -16.68
CA ARG A 1037 -13.68 29.74 -18.04
C ARG A 1037 -13.95 30.81 -19.09
N CYS A 1038 -13.05 30.92 -20.06
CA CYS A 1038 -13.24 31.77 -21.25
C CYS A 1038 -12.51 31.11 -22.43
N ASP A 1039 -13.20 30.19 -23.10
CA ASP A 1039 -12.61 29.43 -24.21
C ASP A 1039 -12.56 30.24 -25.51
N ASN A 1040 -13.44 31.24 -25.64
CA ASN A 1040 -13.61 32.06 -26.84
C ASN A 1040 -13.75 31.20 -28.12
N ASP A 1041 -14.47 30.08 -28.00
CA ASP A 1041 -14.71 29.12 -29.07
C ASP A 1041 -16.01 29.50 -29.82
N PRO A 1042 -15.95 29.83 -31.12
CA PRO A 1042 -17.15 30.17 -31.90
C PRO A 1042 -18.19 29.05 -31.97
N GLU A 1043 -17.76 27.78 -31.86
CA GLU A 1043 -18.68 26.62 -31.86
C GLU A 1043 -19.31 26.39 -30.49
N ARG A 1044 -18.73 26.96 -29.42
CA ARG A 1044 -19.21 26.86 -28.04
C ARG A 1044 -19.14 28.22 -27.33
N PRO A 1045 -19.92 29.23 -27.78
CA PRO A 1045 -19.88 30.57 -27.21
C PRO A 1045 -20.31 30.61 -25.74
N ASP A 1046 -21.06 29.59 -25.29
CA ASP A 1046 -21.51 29.45 -23.90
C ASP A 1046 -20.37 29.15 -22.91
N ASN A 1047 -19.17 28.80 -23.40
CA ASN A 1047 -17.98 28.59 -22.56
C ASN A 1047 -17.17 29.89 -22.30
N GLY A 1048 -17.79 31.04 -22.55
CA GLY A 1048 -17.22 32.37 -22.33
C GLY A 1048 -16.76 33.06 -23.61
N ARG A 1049 -16.90 34.39 -23.61
CA ARG A 1049 -16.72 35.26 -24.78
C ARG A 1049 -15.67 36.33 -24.50
N LEU A 1050 -14.74 36.49 -25.45
CA LEU A 1050 -13.73 37.54 -25.43
C LEU A 1050 -13.89 38.47 -26.64
N SER A 1051 -14.26 39.72 -26.38
CA SER A 1051 -14.41 40.75 -27.41
C SER A 1051 -13.26 41.76 -27.33
N LEU A 1052 -12.49 41.89 -28.41
CA LEU A 1052 -11.37 42.82 -28.50
C LEU A 1052 -11.69 43.93 -29.52
N HIS A 1053 -11.67 45.17 -29.08
CA HIS A 1053 -11.84 46.35 -29.94
C HIS A 1053 -10.52 47.11 -30.03
N LEU A 1054 -9.96 47.22 -31.24
CA LEU A 1054 -8.72 47.95 -31.47
C LEU A 1054 -9.01 49.37 -31.95
N GLY A 1055 -8.47 50.37 -31.24
CA GLY A 1055 -8.48 51.78 -31.61
C GLY A 1055 -7.07 52.31 -31.88
N GLY A 1056 -6.97 53.41 -32.63
CA GLY A 1056 -5.70 54.09 -32.91
C GLY A 1056 -4.94 53.53 -34.11
N GLY A 1057 -4.47 54.44 -34.97
CA GLY A 1057 -3.83 54.14 -36.25
C GLY A 1057 -4.51 54.90 -37.40
N GLN A 1058 -4.23 56.21 -37.50
CA GLN A 1058 -4.03 56.81 -38.81
C GLN A 1058 -2.54 56.75 -39.13
#